data_AF-A0A239D1U5-F1
#
_entry.id   AF-A0A239D1U5-F1
#
_cell.length_a   1.000
_cell.length_b   1.000
_cell.length_c   1.000
_cell.angle_alpha   90.00
_cell.angle_beta   90.00
_cell.angle_gamma   90.00
#
_symmetry.space_group_name_H-M   'P 1'
#
loop_
_entity.id
_entity.type
_entity.pdbx_description
1 polymer ?
#
loop_
_entity_poly.entity_id
_entity_poly.type
_entity_poly.pdbx_seq_one_letter_code
_entity_poly.pdbx_strand_id
1 'polypeptide(L)'
;MTREPTIELNQPVGDRVAKTTCYMCACRCGIDVHIRDGKVRYIEGNRDHPVNRGVICGKGASGIMQHYSPARLRAPMKRVGPRGSGLFEEITWGEALETATKWLKDVRRTDPRKLAFFTGRDQSQSLTGFWAMQYGTPNFAAHGGFCSVNMAAGGLYTFGGAFWEFGDPDWEHTKYLMLFGVAEDHASNPIKAGIGQLKKRQAKVLSVNPVRTGYSAVADEWVGIRPGTDGLFVGALIHELFRTQQVDLDYLLRYTNAAWLVIDAPGEADDGLFARNAEGRALVFDTAGNALASSMDVAAKPALTGRRELPDGRSARPVFELMAERFLSDDYTPDAVAGQTGVPADQIRRIAAELAEVAFREEIVIEREWTDWAGRKHDRMIGRPVSMHAMRGISAHSNGFQTCRMIHVLQILLGTIDCPGGFRYKPPYPKQTPPNLLPHGATGDIRPEMPLGGPHLGFPHGPAHLLLDAEGNPSRLDKAFSWDAPMSAHGLMHMVINNAAKRDPYGIDVLFLYMANMAWNSSMNVPGTLDALTATDENGDYVIPKIIYSDAYYSETVPFADLILPDTTYLERHDCISMLDRPISDPDFIADSIRHPVVQPDRDVRGFQDVLIDLGARIGLPAFTNEDGSPKYPGGYPDYMVHHQRKPGIGPLAGWRGEDGSEFGVGTPNDDQIQRYKENGAFFEHRVAPEHAYFKHANRGYLDWGIEKGIRLSPEPTIFQLYSEPLQRFRLAARGHGERQPPERARDRVERYFDPLPFWYPPFEGSQVDEASFPLHAITQRPMHMYHSWGSQNAWLRQITAANRLYIHRSVGEAIGAADDDWVWLASHLSRIKCQVRLMDGVNPHTVWTWNAIGKRRGAWGLSEDAPESRDGFLLNHLIGELLPEREGGYRFSNSDPITGQAAWFDLRVRIEKAEACDHVEPYFEPLGTGTQPASPGKLAFGAEFRGKAR
;
A
#
# COMPACT_ATOMS: atom_id res chain seq x y z
N MET A 1 62.61 19.69 -7.57
CA MET A 1 61.79 18.48 -7.35
C MET A 1 60.67 18.50 -8.38
N THR A 2 60.76 17.62 -9.38
CA THR A 2 59.70 17.38 -10.37
C THR A 2 58.53 16.69 -9.68
N ARG A 3 57.32 17.26 -9.77
CA ARG A 3 56.08 16.61 -9.30
C ARG A 3 55.95 15.26 -10.00
N GLU A 4 55.79 14.19 -9.23
CA GLU A 4 55.42 12.89 -9.79
C GLU A 4 54.09 13.01 -10.54
N PRO A 5 53.93 12.32 -11.69
CA PRO A 5 52.70 12.35 -12.45
C PRO A 5 51.56 11.70 -11.65
N THR A 6 50.41 12.36 -11.61
CA THR A 6 49.18 11.77 -11.10
C THR A 6 48.78 10.63 -12.03
N ILE A 7 49.02 9.38 -11.61
CA ILE A 7 48.60 8.20 -12.37
C ILE A 7 47.10 8.03 -12.15
N GLU A 8 46.30 8.18 -13.21
CA GLU A 8 44.89 7.79 -13.17
C GLU A 8 44.80 6.26 -13.08
N LEU A 9 44.66 5.75 -11.85
CA LEU A 9 44.66 4.31 -11.56
C LEU A 9 43.41 3.58 -12.09
N ASN A 10 42.37 4.29 -12.56
CA ASN A 10 41.19 3.72 -13.17
C ASN A 10 40.62 4.64 -14.26
N GLN A 11 40.29 4.06 -15.42
CA GLN A 11 39.49 4.76 -16.42
C GLN A 11 38.05 4.93 -15.91
N PRO A 12 37.39 6.07 -16.19
CA PRO A 12 35.98 6.26 -15.90
C PRO A 12 35.11 5.14 -16.50
N VAL A 13 34.11 4.68 -15.75
CA VAL A 13 33.20 3.61 -16.19
C VAL A 13 32.38 4.05 -17.41
N GLY A 14 32.09 5.35 -17.53
CA GLY A 14 31.42 5.97 -18.66
C GLY A 14 31.97 7.35 -19.00
N ASP A 15 31.48 7.95 -20.09
CA ASP A 15 31.80 9.32 -20.52
C ASP A 15 31.08 10.39 -19.70
N ARG A 16 29.95 10.06 -19.08
CA ARG A 16 29.23 10.92 -18.13
C ARG A 16 28.47 10.14 -17.07
N VAL A 17 28.15 10.81 -15.98
CA VAL A 17 27.28 10.31 -14.91
C VAL A 17 26.05 11.20 -14.81
N ALA A 18 24.86 10.60 -14.74
CA ALA A 18 23.60 11.31 -14.53
C ALA A 18 22.91 10.82 -13.26
N LYS A 19 22.43 11.75 -12.43
CA LYS A 19 21.74 11.45 -11.17
C LYS A 19 20.24 11.40 -11.39
N THR A 20 19.56 10.36 -10.91
CA THR A 20 18.09 10.23 -11.01
C THR A 20 17.55 9.32 -9.89
N THR A 21 16.26 9.04 -9.87
CA THR A 21 15.61 8.20 -8.84
C THR A 21 15.23 6.81 -9.34
N CYS A 22 15.64 5.76 -8.62
CA CYS A 22 15.31 4.37 -8.93
C CYS A 22 13.79 4.09 -8.89
N TYR A 23 13.32 3.19 -9.77
CA TYR A 23 11.92 2.74 -9.83
C TYR A 23 11.72 1.25 -9.55
N MET A 24 12.75 0.56 -9.07
CA MET A 24 12.72 -0.90 -8.87
C MET A 24 12.00 -1.34 -7.57
N CYS A 25 11.56 -0.38 -6.75
CA CYS A 25 10.67 -0.61 -5.62
C CYS A 25 10.12 0.74 -5.11
N ALA A 26 9.38 0.68 -4.01
CA ALA A 26 8.84 1.84 -3.33
C ALA A 26 9.84 2.62 -2.45
N CYS A 27 11.09 2.15 -2.30
CA CYS A 27 12.12 2.88 -1.53
C CYS A 27 12.63 4.14 -2.24
N ARG A 28 12.56 4.20 -3.58
CA ARG A 28 12.96 5.38 -4.38
C ARG A 28 14.36 5.91 -4.06
N CYS A 29 15.33 5.00 -4.05
CA CYS A 29 16.73 5.33 -3.85
C CYS A 29 17.26 6.25 -4.97
N GLY A 30 18.09 7.23 -4.64
CA GLY A 30 18.85 7.99 -5.62
C GLY A 30 19.93 7.12 -6.24
N ILE A 31 20.15 7.28 -7.54
CA ILE A 31 21.11 6.49 -8.32
C ILE A 31 21.98 7.38 -9.20
N ASP A 32 23.22 6.93 -9.37
CA ASP A 32 24.18 7.47 -10.32
C ASP A 32 24.25 6.51 -11.52
N VAL A 33 23.87 7.01 -12.69
CA VAL A 33 23.81 6.25 -13.95
C VAL A 33 25.01 6.62 -14.80
N HIS A 34 25.94 5.68 -14.92
CA HIS A 34 27.14 5.82 -15.74
C HIS A 34 26.80 5.48 -17.19
N ILE A 35 27.06 6.41 -18.09
CA ILE A 35 26.68 6.35 -19.49
C ILE A 35 27.93 6.35 -20.35
N ARG A 36 27.96 5.52 -21.39
CA ARG A 36 29.05 5.44 -22.36
C ARG A 36 28.45 5.31 -23.76
N ASP A 37 28.86 6.18 -24.67
CA ASP A 37 28.37 6.20 -26.05
C ASP A 37 26.83 6.25 -26.11
N GLY A 38 26.23 7.05 -25.22
CA GLY A 38 24.77 7.19 -25.10
C GLY A 38 24.04 6.01 -24.43
N LYS A 39 24.75 4.97 -24.00
CA LYS A 39 24.17 3.75 -23.39
C LYS A 39 24.51 3.62 -21.91
N VAL A 40 23.59 3.04 -21.13
CA VAL A 40 23.78 2.73 -19.71
C VAL A 40 24.84 1.64 -19.56
N ARG A 41 25.95 1.98 -18.91
CA ARG A 41 27.07 1.06 -18.66
C ARG A 41 27.03 0.45 -17.27
N TYR A 42 26.66 1.25 -16.27
CA TYR A 42 26.67 0.88 -14.85
C TYR A 42 25.68 1.77 -14.05
N ILE A 43 25.14 1.23 -12.95
CA ILE A 43 24.25 1.94 -12.03
C ILE A 43 24.74 1.68 -10.62
N GLU A 44 24.99 2.74 -9.86
CA GLU A 44 25.26 2.69 -8.41
C GLU A 44 24.35 3.63 -7.64
N GLY A 45 24.39 3.56 -6.30
CA GLY A 45 23.60 4.46 -5.47
C GLY A 45 24.24 5.85 -5.39
N ASN A 46 23.42 6.89 -5.49
CA ASN A 46 23.85 8.27 -5.22
C ASN A 46 24.20 8.41 -3.74
N ARG A 47 25.46 8.77 -3.45
CA ARG A 47 25.98 8.91 -2.07
C ARG A 47 25.35 10.08 -1.31
N ASP A 48 24.91 11.10 -2.03
CA ASP A 48 24.33 12.31 -1.46
C ASP A 48 22.83 12.17 -1.18
N HIS A 49 22.17 11.15 -1.77
CA HIS A 49 20.73 10.99 -1.65
C HIS A 49 20.33 10.51 -0.24
N PRO A 50 19.35 11.17 0.42
CA PRO A 50 19.14 11.01 1.86
C PRO A 50 18.65 9.62 2.28
N VAL A 51 17.83 8.99 1.42
CA VAL A 51 17.23 7.68 1.69
C VAL A 51 18.26 6.55 1.75
N ASN A 52 19.19 6.53 0.80
CA ASN A 52 20.04 5.35 0.58
C ASN A 52 21.52 5.60 0.79
N ARG A 53 21.98 6.86 0.77
CA ARG A 53 23.36 7.25 1.10
C ARG A 53 24.40 6.38 0.36
N GLY A 54 24.17 6.13 -0.92
CA GLY A 54 25.02 5.30 -1.77
C GLY A 54 24.70 3.80 -1.80
N VAL A 55 23.92 3.28 -0.85
CA VAL A 55 23.53 1.85 -0.84
C VAL A 55 22.53 1.58 -1.96
N ILE A 56 22.74 0.51 -2.71
CA ILE A 56 21.81 0.04 -3.75
C ILE A 56 21.58 -1.46 -3.61
N CYS A 57 20.33 -1.90 -3.79
CA CYS A 57 20.01 -3.33 -3.76
C CYS A 57 20.24 -3.98 -5.14
N GLY A 58 20.26 -5.32 -5.19
CA GLY A 58 20.39 -6.08 -6.44
C GLY A 58 19.39 -5.68 -7.52
N LYS A 59 18.14 -5.34 -7.14
CA LYS A 59 17.13 -4.82 -8.06
C LYS A 59 17.58 -3.50 -8.71
N GLY A 60 18.01 -2.54 -7.89
CA GLY A 60 18.48 -1.23 -8.37
C GLY A 60 19.69 -1.34 -9.29
N ALA A 61 20.70 -2.11 -8.88
CA ALA A 61 21.90 -2.34 -9.70
C ALA A 61 21.57 -3.06 -11.02
N SER A 62 20.60 -3.99 -10.99
CA SER A 62 20.13 -4.68 -12.19
C SER A 62 19.22 -3.86 -13.10
N GLY A 63 18.92 -2.60 -12.76
CA GLY A 63 18.06 -1.73 -13.58
C GLY A 63 18.56 -1.55 -15.01
N ILE A 64 19.84 -1.85 -15.27
CA ILE A 64 20.47 -1.95 -16.58
C ILE A 64 19.78 -3.00 -17.46
N MET A 65 19.63 -4.23 -16.94
CA MET A 65 19.01 -5.32 -17.69
C MET A 65 17.49 -5.15 -17.79
N GLN A 66 16.88 -4.40 -16.88
CA GLN A 66 15.50 -3.97 -17.05
C GLN A 66 15.37 -3.01 -18.24
N HIS A 67 16.27 -2.01 -18.32
CA HIS A 67 16.31 -1.03 -19.40
C HIS A 67 16.65 -1.66 -20.76
N TYR A 68 17.46 -2.73 -20.81
CA TYR A 68 17.79 -3.45 -22.04
C TYR A 68 16.98 -4.71 -22.28
N SER A 69 15.81 -4.82 -21.65
CA SER A 69 14.98 -6.00 -21.79
C SER A 69 14.54 -6.24 -23.24
N PRO A 70 14.55 -7.50 -23.72
CA PRO A 70 13.91 -7.86 -24.98
C PRO A 70 12.38 -7.75 -24.92
N ALA A 71 11.79 -7.66 -23.72
CA ALA A 71 10.34 -7.54 -23.54
C ALA A 71 9.82 -6.12 -23.79
N ARG A 72 10.70 -5.14 -24.04
CA ARG A 72 10.33 -3.72 -24.16
C ARG A 72 9.40 -3.47 -25.35
N LEU A 73 8.23 -2.89 -25.10
CA LEU A 73 7.33 -2.44 -26.17
C LEU A 73 8.00 -1.34 -27.01
N ARG A 74 7.66 -1.26 -28.30
CA ARG A 74 8.43 -0.45 -29.28
C ARG A 74 7.64 0.60 -30.04
N ALA A 75 6.34 0.39 -30.21
CA ALA A 75 5.44 1.28 -30.93
C ALA A 75 3.99 1.04 -30.43
N PRO A 76 3.08 2.00 -30.61
CA PRO A 76 1.65 1.76 -30.39
C PRO A 76 1.15 0.58 -31.20
N MET A 77 0.25 -0.21 -30.62
CA MET A 77 -0.29 -1.41 -31.27
C MET A 77 -1.80 -1.47 -31.15
N LYS A 78 -2.45 -1.99 -32.20
CA LYS A 78 -3.89 -2.21 -32.26
C LYS A 78 -4.20 -3.67 -32.56
N ARG A 79 -5.14 -4.25 -31.82
CA ARG A 79 -5.49 -5.66 -31.95
C ARG A 79 -6.18 -5.92 -33.29
N VAL A 80 -5.77 -6.98 -33.99
CA VAL A 80 -6.37 -7.44 -35.26
C VAL A 80 -6.91 -8.88 -35.22
N GLY A 81 -6.74 -9.57 -34.09
CA GLY A 81 -7.27 -10.94 -33.86
C GLY A 81 -8.08 -11.07 -32.56
N PRO A 82 -8.50 -12.30 -32.18
CA PRO A 82 -9.23 -12.52 -30.93
C PRO A 82 -8.37 -12.18 -29.69
N ARG A 83 -9.00 -11.73 -28.59
CA ARG A 83 -8.27 -11.43 -27.35
C ARG A 83 -7.54 -12.67 -26.83
N GLY A 84 -6.32 -12.48 -26.34
CA GLY A 84 -5.44 -13.55 -25.90
C GLY A 84 -4.57 -14.17 -27.01
N SER A 85 -4.86 -13.91 -28.29
CA SER A 85 -4.04 -14.41 -29.41
C SER A 85 -2.71 -13.69 -29.57
N GLY A 86 -2.61 -12.46 -29.07
CA GLY A 86 -1.44 -11.61 -29.27
C GLY A 86 -1.28 -11.09 -30.70
N LEU A 87 -2.32 -11.12 -31.55
CA LEU A 87 -2.26 -10.60 -32.92
C LEU A 87 -2.52 -9.09 -32.98
N PHE A 88 -1.49 -8.33 -33.35
CA PHE A 88 -1.49 -6.86 -33.40
C PHE A 88 -0.92 -6.33 -34.71
N GLU A 89 -1.35 -5.13 -35.10
CA GLU A 89 -0.66 -4.27 -36.06
C GLU A 89 0.00 -3.09 -35.33
N GLU A 90 1.21 -2.70 -35.74
CA GLU A 90 1.82 -1.45 -35.25
C GLU A 90 1.14 -0.26 -35.92
N ILE A 91 0.80 0.76 -35.12
CA ILE A 91 0.16 1.99 -35.60
C ILE A 91 0.97 3.20 -35.14
N THR A 92 0.71 4.35 -35.77
CA THR A 92 1.36 5.60 -35.37
C THR A 92 0.77 6.15 -34.06
N TRP A 93 1.53 6.98 -33.34
CA TRP A 93 0.99 7.71 -32.18
C TRP A 93 -0.21 8.60 -32.52
N GLY A 94 -0.25 9.17 -33.73
CA GLY A 94 -1.39 9.97 -34.19
C GLY A 94 -2.67 9.13 -34.21
N GLU A 95 -2.63 7.96 -34.85
CA GLU A 95 -3.76 7.03 -34.91
C GLU A 95 -4.14 6.50 -33.52
N ALA A 96 -3.14 6.14 -32.71
CA ALA A 96 -3.38 5.62 -31.36
C ALA A 96 -4.09 6.64 -30.47
N LEU A 97 -3.64 7.90 -30.49
CA LEU A 97 -4.25 8.98 -29.71
C LEU A 97 -5.61 9.39 -30.25
N GLU A 98 -5.81 9.39 -31.57
CA GLU A 98 -7.12 9.64 -32.16
C GLU A 98 -8.13 8.56 -31.74
N THR A 99 -7.71 7.29 -31.80
CA THR A 99 -8.53 6.14 -31.37
C THR A 99 -8.90 6.24 -29.90
N ALA A 100 -7.92 6.45 -29.01
CA ALA A 100 -8.16 6.61 -27.58
C ALA A 100 -9.04 7.83 -27.29
N THR A 101 -8.77 8.98 -27.92
CA THR A 101 -9.56 10.21 -27.76
C THR A 101 -11.01 9.98 -28.15
N LYS A 102 -11.27 9.31 -29.29
CA LYS A 102 -12.62 8.98 -29.75
C LYS A 102 -13.35 8.13 -28.71
N TRP A 103 -12.76 7.02 -28.29
CA TRP A 103 -13.37 6.11 -27.32
C TRP A 103 -13.67 6.82 -26.00
N LEU A 104 -12.74 7.63 -25.51
CA LEU A 104 -12.89 8.36 -24.26
C LEU A 104 -13.89 9.53 -24.38
N LYS A 105 -13.96 10.24 -25.50
CA LYS A 105 -14.97 11.29 -25.72
C LYS A 105 -16.39 10.73 -25.79
N ASP A 106 -16.57 9.61 -26.49
CA ASP A 106 -17.89 8.98 -26.61
C ASP A 106 -18.46 8.59 -25.24
N VAL A 107 -17.61 8.03 -24.38
CA VAL A 107 -17.98 7.69 -23.00
C VAL A 107 -18.25 8.94 -22.16
N ARG A 108 -17.38 9.96 -22.22
CA ARG A 108 -17.53 11.20 -21.44
C ARG A 108 -18.83 11.95 -21.76
N ARG A 109 -19.20 11.97 -23.04
CA ARG A 109 -20.40 12.64 -23.55
C ARG A 109 -21.70 11.95 -23.15
N THR A 110 -21.64 10.64 -22.88
CA THR A 110 -22.82 9.81 -22.62
C THR A 110 -22.94 9.46 -21.14
N ASP A 111 -22.00 8.68 -20.62
CA ASP A 111 -21.96 8.28 -19.22
C ASP A 111 -20.51 8.05 -18.78
N PRO A 112 -19.86 9.01 -18.09
CA PRO A 112 -18.46 8.88 -17.69
C PRO A 112 -18.24 7.72 -16.70
N ARG A 113 -19.29 7.15 -16.09
CA ARG A 113 -19.19 5.93 -15.28
C ARG A 113 -18.71 4.72 -16.09
N LYS A 114 -18.93 4.72 -17.41
CA LYS A 114 -18.54 3.60 -18.27
C LYS A 114 -17.05 3.59 -18.64
N LEU A 115 -16.25 4.53 -18.14
CA LEU A 115 -14.79 4.43 -18.13
C LEU A 115 -14.34 3.86 -16.78
N ALA A 116 -13.72 2.68 -16.78
CA ALA A 116 -12.97 2.18 -15.64
C ALA A 116 -11.47 2.46 -15.84
N PHE A 117 -10.87 3.36 -15.05
CA PHE A 117 -9.46 3.72 -15.16
C PHE A 117 -8.70 3.31 -13.90
N PHE A 118 -7.94 2.21 -13.97
CA PHE A 118 -7.22 1.65 -12.82
C PHE A 118 -5.74 1.51 -13.09
N THR A 119 -4.92 1.81 -12.09
CA THR A 119 -3.47 1.83 -12.22
C THR A 119 -2.81 0.84 -11.26
N GLY A 120 -1.77 0.16 -11.73
CA GLY A 120 -0.98 -0.76 -10.92
C GLY A 120 -0.04 0.01 -10.01
N ARG A 121 1.27 -0.29 -10.03
CA ARG A 121 2.25 0.49 -9.26
C ARG A 121 2.54 1.82 -9.95
N ASP A 122 1.55 2.68 -10.01
CA ASP A 122 1.67 4.08 -10.43
C ASP A 122 2.29 4.92 -9.30
N GLN A 123 3.34 5.67 -9.61
CA GLN A 123 3.98 6.64 -8.70
C GLN A 123 3.57 8.09 -8.97
N SER A 124 2.63 8.31 -9.89
CA SER A 124 2.05 9.59 -10.28
C SER A 124 0.54 9.65 -9.97
N GLN A 125 0.13 9.09 -8.82
CA GLN A 125 -1.29 8.99 -8.43
C GLN A 125 -1.95 10.37 -8.29
N SER A 126 -1.18 11.41 -7.96
CA SER A 126 -1.62 12.79 -7.92
C SER A 126 -2.06 13.28 -9.31
N LEU A 127 -1.35 12.89 -10.37
CA LEU A 127 -1.73 13.19 -11.75
C LEU A 127 -2.87 12.27 -12.23
N THR A 128 -2.73 10.95 -12.12
CA THR A 128 -3.71 10.01 -12.70
C THR A 128 -5.08 10.14 -12.03
N GLY A 129 -5.11 10.33 -10.72
CA GLY A 129 -6.34 10.60 -9.97
C GLY A 129 -6.90 11.99 -10.24
N PHE A 130 -6.05 12.99 -10.48
CA PHE A 130 -6.52 14.30 -10.91
C PHE A 130 -7.11 14.26 -12.32
N TRP A 131 -6.48 13.56 -13.26
CA TRP A 131 -7.00 13.37 -14.61
C TRP A 131 -8.36 12.66 -14.60
N ALA A 132 -8.49 11.56 -13.85
CA ALA A 132 -9.75 10.83 -13.70
C ALA A 132 -10.87 11.71 -13.13
N MET A 133 -10.52 12.58 -12.17
CA MET A 133 -11.45 13.52 -11.54
C MET A 133 -11.93 14.56 -12.55
N GLN A 134 -11.02 15.08 -13.39
CA GLN A 134 -11.37 16.01 -14.46
C GLN A 134 -12.20 15.35 -15.57
N TYR A 135 -11.95 14.06 -15.83
CA TYR A 135 -12.76 13.25 -16.74
C TYR A 135 -14.16 12.93 -16.20
N GLY A 136 -14.39 13.00 -14.88
CA GLY A 136 -15.71 12.77 -14.30
C GLY A 136 -16.07 11.30 -14.07
N THR A 137 -15.14 10.35 -14.25
CA THR A 137 -15.41 8.94 -13.95
C THR A 137 -15.32 8.69 -12.44
N PRO A 138 -16.25 7.97 -11.80
CA PRO A 138 -16.09 7.54 -10.40
C PRO A 138 -15.15 6.33 -10.27
N ASN A 139 -14.82 5.65 -11.37
CA ASN A 139 -14.15 4.37 -11.40
C ASN A 139 -12.64 4.54 -11.54
N PHE A 140 -12.04 5.03 -10.45
CA PHE A 140 -10.60 5.20 -10.34
C PHE A 140 -10.06 4.69 -9.00
N ALA A 141 -9.00 3.90 -9.07
CA ALA A 141 -8.11 3.59 -7.97
C ALA A 141 -6.76 3.07 -8.47
N ALA A 142 -5.74 3.18 -7.62
CA ALA A 142 -4.46 2.51 -7.84
C ALA A 142 -4.41 1.15 -7.10
N HIS A 143 -3.29 0.42 -7.23
CA HIS A 143 -3.05 -0.89 -6.61
C HIS A 143 -3.15 -0.98 -5.06
N GLY A 144 -3.53 0.09 -4.34
CA GLY A 144 -3.52 0.14 -2.88
C GLY A 144 -4.39 -0.94 -2.22
N GLY A 145 -5.54 -1.27 -2.83
CA GLY A 145 -6.41 -2.38 -2.40
C GLY A 145 -5.77 -3.78 -2.50
N PHE A 146 -4.70 -3.95 -3.26
CA PHE A 146 -3.88 -5.19 -3.27
C PHE A 146 -2.77 -5.18 -2.23
N CYS A 147 -2.35 -3.98 -1.80
CA CYS A 147 -1.10 -3.78 -1.09
C CYS A 147 -1.34 -3.78 0.42
N SER A 148 -1.78 -2.65 0.98
CA SER A 148 -1.73 -2.45 2.42
C SER A 148 -2.69 -1.36 2.93
N VAL A 149 -3.88 -1.24 2.33
CA VAL A 149 -4.90 -0.29 2.78
C VAL A 149 -5.39 -0.56 4.21
N ASN A 150 -5.43 -1.80 4.68
CA ASN A 150 -5.68 -2.16 6.08
C ASN A 150 -4.65 -1.52 7.03
N MET A 151 -3.35 -1.53 6.68
CA MET A 151 -2.34 -0.81 7.48
C MET A 151 -2.60 0.69 7.48
N ALA A 152 -2.82 1.25 6.29
CA ALA A 152 -2.97 2.70 6.11
C ALA A 152 -4.24 3.21 6.80
N ALA A 153 -5.40 2.61 6.55
CA ALA A 153 -6.67 2.97 7.15
C ALA A 153 -6.68 2.68 8.65
N GLY A 154 -6.22 1.49 9.08
CA GLY A 154 -6.13 1.14 10.50
C GLY A 154 -5.32 2.17 11.29
N GLY A 155 -4.20 2.62 10.74
CA GLY A 155 -3.39 3.69 11.32
C GLY A 155 -4.02 5.09 11.21
N LEU A 156 -4.48 5.50 10.03
CA LEU A 156 -5.00 6.85 9.79
C LEU A 156 -6.27 7.15 10.59
N TYR A 157 -7.12 6.14 10.85
CA TYR A 157 -8.27 6.27 11.74
C TYR A 157 -7.93 6.17 13.22
N THR A 158 -6.74 5.67 13.58
CA THR A 158 -6.34 5.47 14.99
C THR A 158 -5.40 6.55 15.49
N PHE A 159 -4.38 6.95 14.73
CA PHE A 159 -3.36 7.88 15.21
C PHE A 159 -2.87 8.90 14.16
N GLY A 160 -3.41 8.86 12.94
CA GLY A 160 -3.13 9.87 11.91
C GLY A 160 -1.86 9.59 11.10
N GLY A 161 -1.30 8.39 11.21
CA GLY A 161 -0.24 7.88 10.33
C GLY A 161 -0.39 6.38 10.15
N ALA A 162 0.68 5.70 9.73
CA ALA A 162 0.76 4.24 9.66
C ALA A 162 2.26 3.86 9.71
N PHE A 163 2.61 2.60 9.44
CA PHE A 163 4.02 2.23 9.25
C PHE A 163 4.51 2.54 7.82
N TRP A 164 5.82 2.43 7.62
CA TRP A 164 6.49 2.43 6.30
C TRP A 164 6.54 3.77 5.58
N GLU A 165 5.60 4.04 4.66
CA GLU A 165 5.57 5.31 3.89
C GLU A 165 5.17 6.51 4.78
N PHE A 166 4.69 6.23 5.99
CA PHE A 166 4.11 7.22 6.92
C PHE A 166 5.02 7.49 8.13
N GLY A 167 5.97 6.59 8.40
CA GLY A 167 6.87 6.68 9.54
C GLY A 167 7.78 5.47 9.67
N ASP A 168 8.82 5.60 10.48
CA ASP A 168 9.84 4.58 10.73
C ASP A 168 10.17 4.46 12.22
N PRO A 169 10.72 3.32 12.68
CA PRO A 169 11.38 3.23 13.97
C PRO A 169 12.44 4.31 14.16
N ASP A 170 12.59 4.81 15.38
CA ASP A 170 13.74 5.63 15.76
C ASP A 170 15.01 4.75 15.85
N TRP A 171 15.68 4.58 14.70
CA TRP A 171 16.86 3.75 14.58
C TRP A 171 17.99 4.13 15.54
N GLU A 172 18.05 5.41 15.96
CA GLU A 172 19.08 5.93 16.85
C GLU A 172 18.85 5.51 18.30
N HIS A 173 17.61 5.54 18.80
CA HIS A 173 17.31 5.36 20.21
C HIS A 173 16.53 4.09 20.56
N THR A 174 15.92 3.40 19.59
CA THR A 174 15.17 2.17 19.86
C THR A 174 16.05 1.12 20.54
N LYS A 175 15.49 0.44 21.56
CA LYS A 175 16.10 -0.67 22.30
C LYS A 175 15.40 -2.00 22.04
N TYR A 176 14.10 -1.97 21.71
CA TYR A 176 13.32 -3.14 21.33
C TYR A 176 12.53 -2.84 20.05
N LEU A 177 12.83 -3.54 18.95
CA LEU A 177 12.05 -3.48 17.71
C LEU A 177 11.22 -4.76 17.53
N MET A 178 9.91 -4.60 17.30
CA MET A 178 9.03 -5.68 16.85
C MET A 178 8.69 -5.55 15.35
N LEU A 179 8.87 -6.63 14.59
CA LEU A 179 8.53 -6.71 13.17
C LEU A 179 7.34 -7.67 12.96
N PHE A 180 6.21 -7.17 12.49
CA PHE A 180 4.99 -7.95 12.24
C PHE A 180 4.74 -8.15 10.74
N GLY A 181 4.84 -9.39 10.26
CA GLY A 181 4.49 -9.72 8.87
C GLY A 181 5.28 -8.94 7.81
N VAL A 182 6.55 -8.62 8.09
CA VAL A 182 7.41 -7.81 7.20
C VAL A 182 8.27 -8.71 6.32
N ALA A 183 8.12 -8.58 5.00
CA ALA A 183 8.99 -9.21 4.01
C ALA A 183 10.15 -8.30 3.61
N GLU A 184 11.27 -8.89 3.19
CA GLU A 184 12.55 -8.19 2.95
C GLU A 184 12.61 -7.31 1.68
N ASP A 185 11.58 -7.34 0.84
CA ASP A 185 11.40 -6.39 -0.25
C ASP A 185 10.80 -5.05 0.23
N HIS A 186 10.15 -5.04 1.40
CA HIS A 186 9.45 -3.88 1.96
C HIS A 186 10.24 -3.15 3.05
N ALA A 187 10.30 -1.82 2.84
CA ALA A 187 11.42 -0.90 3.10
C ALA A 187 12.81 -1.55 3.05
N SER A 188 13.16 -2.14 1.89
CA SER A 188 14.40 -2.90 1.69
C SER A 188 15.66 -2.23 2.24
N ASN A 189 16.16 -1.13 1.66
CA ASN A 189 17.44 -0.55 2.12
C ASN A 189 17.35 0.18 3.48
N PRO A 190 16.32 1.02 3.74
CA PRO A 190 16.22 1.73 5.01
C PRO A 190 16.13 0.80 6.23
N ILE A 191 15.28 -0.24 6.20
CA ILE A 191 15.17 -1.18 7.32
C ILE A 191 16.44 -2.01 7.49
N LYS A 192 17.11 -2.43 6.40
CA LYS A 192 18.40 -3.15 6.51
C LYS A 192 19.45 -2.31 7.22
N ALA A 193 19.56 -1.02 6.84
CA ALA A 193 20.48 -0.10 7.50
C ALA A 193 20.08 0.12 8.97
N GLY A 194 18.78 0.29 9.24
CA GLY A 194 18.21 0.45 10.58
C GLY A 194 18.48 -0.74 11.49
N ILE A 195 18.14 -1.96 11.08
CA ILE A 195 18.45 -3.20 11.81
C ILE A 195 19.96 -3.33 12.04
N GLY A 196 20.79 -2.96 11.06
CA GLY A 196 22.24 -2.92 11.22
C GLY A 196 22.69 -1.96 12.34
N GLN A 197 22.06 -0.80 12.50
CA GLN A 197 22.33 0.13 13.59
C GLN A 197 21.88 -0.43 14.94
N LEU A 198 20.66 -1.00 15.01
CA LEU A 198 20.13 -1.62 16.22
C LEU A 198 21.04 -2.74 16.73
N LYS A 199 21.48 -3.64 15.84
CA LYS A 199 22.39 -4.74 16.20
C LYS A 199 23.76 -4.27 16.67
N LYS A 200 24.32 -3.20 16.10
CA LYS A 200 25.57 -2.60 16.59
C LYS A 200 25.45 -2.10 18.04
N ARG A 201 24.26 -1.64 18.44
CA ARG A 201 23.94 -1.20 19.79
C ARG A 201 23.35 -2.32 20.67
N GLN A 202 23.31 -3.55 20.17
CA GLN A 202 22.72 -4.71 20.86
C GLN A 202 21.24 -4.54 21.25
N ALA A 203 20.50 -3.70 20.52
CA ALA A 203 19.05 -3.59 20.67
C ALA A 203 18.37 -4.88 20.17
N LYS A 204 17.33 -5.33 20.87
CA LYS A 204 16.60 -6.56 20.56
C LYS A 204 15.70 -6.36 19.34
N VAL A 205 15.78 -7.28 18.37
CA VAL A 205 14.88 -7.36 17.21
C VAL A 205 14.09 -8.67 17.30
N LEU A 206 12.77 -8.55 17.52
CA LEU A 206 11.83 -9.68 17.50
C LEU A 206 11.02 -9.65 16.21
N SER A 207 10.91 -10.79 15.54
CA SER A 207 10.08 -10.92 14.33
C SER A 207 8.92 -11.89 14.56
N VAL A 208 7.70 -11.40 14.36
CA VAL A 208 6.45 -12.17 14.32
C VAL A 208 6.09 -12.43 12.87
N ASN A 209 6.30 -13.67 12.42
CA ASN A 209 6.14 -14.06 11.02
C ASN A 209 5.98 -15.59 10.92
N PRO A 210 5.06 -16.13 10.11
CA PRO A 210 4.95 -17.59 9.90
C PRO A 210 6.21 -18.24 9.28
N VAL A 211 7.08 -17.44 8.64
CA VAL A 211 8.25 -17.92 7.90
C VAL A 211 9.51 -17.18 8.33
N ARG A 212 10.60 -17.92 8.55
CA ARG A 212 11.90 -17.41 9.02
C ARG A 212 12.87 -17.15 7.87
N THR A 213 12.60 -16.12 7.08
CA THR A 213 13.43 -15.63 5.96
C THR A 213 13.78 -14.15 6.17
N GLY A 214 14.67 -13.60 5.35
CA GLY A 214 14.92 -12.15 5.29
C GLY A 214 15.23 -11.53 6.66
N TYR A 215 14.38 -10.59 7.10
CA TYR A 215 14.52 -9.94 8.41
C TYR A 215 14.31 -10.90 9.59
N SER A 216 13.40 -11.87 9.46
CA SER A 216 13.14 -12.89 10.49
C SER A 216 14.32 -13.85 10.66
N ALA A 217 15.13 -14.05 9.61
CA ALA A 217 16.34 -14.87 9.68
C ALA A 217 17.48 -14.20 10.47
N VAL A 218 17.52 -12.86 10.48
CA VAL A 218 18.51 -12.08 11.25
C VAL A 218 17.96 -11.54 12.57
N ALA A 219 16.68 -11.73 12.88
CA ALA A 219 16.09 -11.34 14.15
C ALA A 219 16.73 -12.10 15.32
N ASP A 220 16.78 -11.48 16.50
CA ASP A 220 17.27 -12.11 17.72
C ASP A 220 16.25 -13.13 18.26
N GLU A 221 14.97 -12.92 17.99
CA GLU A 221 13.89 -13.85 18.28
C GLU A 221 12.91 -13.95 17.08
N TRP A 222 12.53 -15.18 16.72
CA TRP A 222 11.50 -15.46 15.72
C TRP A 222 10.29 -16.13 16.38
N VAL A 223 9.12 -15.51 16.21
CA VAL A 223 7.82 -16.04 16.63
C VAL A 223 7.09 -16.55 15.38
N GLY A 224 7.10 -17.87 15.20
CA GLY A 224 6.47 -18.58 14.09
C GLY A 224 4.96 -18.65 14.20
N ILE A 225 4.29 -17.50 14.12
CA ILE A 225 2.84 -17.36 14.32
C ILE A 225 2.01 -18.04 13.22
N ARG A 226 0.81 -18.52 13.57
CA ARG A 226 -0.19 -18.99 12.59
C ARG A 226 -0.78 -17.80 11.81
N PRO A 227 -0.81 -17.82 10.46
CA PRO A 227 -1.32 -16.70 9.66
C PRO A 227 -2.74 -16.25 10.06
N GLY A 228 -2.96 -14.95 10.15
CA GLY A 228 -4.25 -14.34 10.49
C GLY A 228 -4.59 -14.32 11.99
N THR A 229 -3.67 -14.75 12.87
CA THR A 229 -3.87 -14.79 14.33
C THR A 229 -3.08 -13.73 15.10
N ASP A 230 -2.40 -12.83 14.39
CA ASP A 230 -1.59 -11.74 14.96
C ASP A 230 -2.40 -10.84 15.90
N GLY A 231 -3.68 -10.59 15.59
CA GLY A 231 -4.57 -9.83 16.46
C GLY A 231 -4.79 -10.48 17.83
N LEU A 232 -4.91 -11.82 17.91
CA LEU A 232 -4.99 -12.54 19.19
C LEU A 232 -3.70 -12.41 19.99
N PHE A 233 -2.55 -12.58 19.33
CA PHE A 233 -1.25 -12.43 19.96
C PHE A 233 -1.09 -11.02 20.55
N VAL A 234 -1.40 -9.98 19.77
CA VAL A 234 -1.34 -8.58 20.23
C VAL A 234 -2.36 -8.31 21.34
N GLY A 235 -3.58 -8.84 21.23
CA GLY A 235 -4.60 -8.75 22.27
C GLY A 235 -4.14 -9.34 23.59
N ALA A 236 -3.41 -10.45 23.57
CA ALA A 236 -2.85 -11.06 24.77
C ALA A 236 -1.66 -10.30 25.36
N LEU A 237 -0.86 -9.62 24.53
CA LEU A 237 0.13 -8.66 25.03
C LEU A 237 -0.57 -7.50 25.75
N ILE A 238 -1.65 -6.95 25.16
CA ILE A 238 -2.44 -5.88 25.77
C ILE A 238 -3.09 -6.34 27.08
N HIS A 239 -3.64 -7.57 27.11
CA HIS A 239 -4.18 -8.19 28.33
C HIS A 239 -3.16 -8.18 29.47
N GLU A 240 -1.94 -8.66 29.20
CA GLU A 240 -0.88 -8.71 30.21
C GLU A 240 -0.45 -7.31 30.68
N LEU A 241 -0.40 -6.32 29.79
CA LEU A 241 -0.12 -4.92 30.18
C LEU A 241 -1.20 -4.35 31.09
N PHE A 242 -2.49 -4.59 30.81
CA PHE A 242 -3.57 -4.18 31.71
C PHE A 242 -3.52 -4.93 33.05
N ARG A 243 -3.36 -6.26 33.02
CA ARG A 243 -3.30 -7.13 34.21
C ARG A 243 -2.16 -6.73 35.15
N THR A 244 -1.03 -6.31 34.60
CA THR A 244 0.16 -5.87 35.36
C THR A 244 0.22 -4.36 35.60
N GLN A 245 -0.78 -3.61 35.15
CA GLN A 245 -0.87 -2.15 35.26
C GLN A 245 0.30 -1.41 34.59
N GLN A 246 0.85 -1.96 33.51
CA GLN A 246 1.98 -1.41 32.74
C GLN A 246 1.46 -0.68 31.51
N VAL A 247 0.71 0.40 31.73
CA VAL A 247 0.18 1.29 30.67
C VAL A 247 0.48 2.75 31.00
N ASP A 248 0.75 3.57 29.98
CA ASP A 248 1.12 4.98 30.15
C ASP A 248 -0.10 5.89 30.35
N LEU A 249 -0.67 5.91 31.55
CA LEU A 249 -1.89 6.68 31.86
C LEU A 249 -1.75 8.18 31.56
N ASP A 250 -0.57 8.76 31.82
CA ASP A 250 -0.28 10.17 31.57
C ASP A 250 -0.32 10.50 30.07
N TYR A 251 0.28 9.65 29.26
CA TYR A 251 0.24 9.77 27.80
C TYR A 251 -1.16 9.57 27.25
N LEU A 252 -1.88 8.57 27.75
CA LEU A 252 -3.27 8.28 27.37
C LEU A 252 -4.18 9.49 27.62
N LEU A 253 -4.05 10.12 28.80
CA LEU A 253 -4.83 11.32 29.15
C LEU A 253 -4.54 12.52 28.25
N ARG A 254 -3.30 12.70 27.81
CA ARG A 254 -2.88 13.91 27.07
C ARG A 254 -3.15 13.84 25.56
N TYR A 255 -3.07 12.66 24.96
CA TYR A 255 -2.97 12.52 23.50
C TYR A 255 -4.02 11.61 22.88
N THR A 256 -4.91 11.02 23.68
CA THR A 256 -5.88 10.04 23.20
C THR A 256 -7.31 10.40 23.62
N ASN A 257 -8.29 9.68 23.08
CA ASN A 257 -9.67 9.75 23.54
C ASN A 257 -9.99 8.82 24.73
N ALA A 258 -8.99 8.32 25.47
CA ALA A 258 -9.18 7.41 26.62
C ALA A 258 -10.17 7.91 27.68
N ALA A 259 -10.19 9.22 27.96
CA ALA A 259 -11.08 9.81 28.96
C ALA A 259 -12.42 10.31 28.40
N TRP A 260 -12.63 10.24 27.08
CA TRP A 260 -13.85 10.73 26.45
C TRP A 260 -15.03 9.85 26.85
N LEU A 261 -16.15 10.49 27.19
CA LEU A 261 -17.36 9.80 27.61
C LEU A 261 -18.11 9.26 26.41
N VAL A 262 -18.37 7.95 26.43
CA VAL A 262 -19.17 7.21 25.46
C VAL A 262 -20.56 6.98 26.05
N ILE A 263 -21.60 7.35 25.31
CA ILE A 263 -23.00 7.15 25.71
C ILE A 263 -23.27 5.65 25.82
N ASP A 264 -23.80 5.22 26.96
CA ASP A 264 -24.18 3.84 27.29
C ASP A 264 -25.70 3.79 27.38
N ALA A 265 -26.34 3.69 26.21
CA ALA A 265 -27.80 3.73 26.07
C ALA A 265 -28.26 2.67 25.05
N PRO A 266 -28.15 1.36 25.37
CA PRO A 266 -28.42 0.29 24.43
C PRO A 266 -29.80 0.41 23.76
N GLY A 267 -29.82 0.40 22.43
CA GLY A 267 -31.05 0.51 21.62
C GLY A 267 -31.41 1.94 21.20
N GLU A 268 -30.70 2.96 21.69
CA GLU A 268 -30.90 4.35 21.28
C GLU A 268 -30.01 4.73 20.08
N ALA A 269 -30.42 5.78 19.36
CA ALA A 269 -29.78 6.20 18.11
C ALA A 269 -28.35 6.74 18.26
N ASP A 270 -27.93 7.04 19.49
CA ASP A 270 -26.60 7.53 19.83
C ASP A 270 -25.86 6.63 20.83
N ASP A 271 -26.33 5.39 21.01
CA ASP A 271 -25.60 4.36 21.74
C ASP A 271 -24.16 4.22 21.21
N GLY A 272 -23.18 4.27 22.12
CA GLY A 272 -21.78 4.16 21.77
C GLY A 272 -21.18 5.38 21.06
N LEU A 273 -21.90 6.48 20.84
CA LEU A 273 -21.31 7.74 20.35
C LEU A 273 -20.67 8.53 21.50
N PHE A 274 -19.78 9.47 21.18
CA PHE A 274 -19.23 10.34 22.21
C PHE A 274 -20.28 11.34 22.70
N ALA A 275 -20.41 11.48 24.01
CA ALA A 275 -21.18 12.57 24.61
C ALA A 275 -20.50 13.90 24.25
N ARG A 276 -21.28 14.89 23.80
CA ARG A 276 -20.76 16.18 23.31
C ARG A 276 -21.46 17.35 23.96
N ASN A 277 -20.76 18.46 24.09
CA ASN A 277 -21.33 19.74 24.49
C ASN A 277 -22.05 20.44 23.31
N ALA A 278 -22.59 21.64 23.56
CA ALA A 278 -23.30 22.43 22.55
C ALA A 278 -22.43 22.81 21.34
N GLU A 279 -21.11 22.93 21.52
CA GLU A 279 -20.14 23.20 20.44
C GLU A 279 -19.68 21.94 19.70
N GLY A 280 -20.26 20.77 20.01
CA GLY A 280 -19.92 19.49 19.39
C GLY A 280 -18.58 18.90 19.86
N ARG A 281 -17.96 19.43 20.91
CA ARG A 281 -16.72 18.89 21.50
C ARG A 281 -17.06 17.73 22.44
N ALA A 282 -16.27 16.65 22.38
CA ALA A 282 -16.48 15.50 23.24
C ALA A 282 -16.32 15.89 24.71
N LEU A 283 -17.09 15.27 25.60
CA LEU A 283 -17.10 15.52 27.02
C LEU A 283 -16.17 14.55 27.77
N VAL A 284 -15.59 15.05 28.85
CA VAL A 284 -14.86 14.29 29.86
C VAL A 284 -15.43 14.62 31.24
N PHE A 285 -15.16 13.79 32.24
CA PHE A 285 -15.46 14.12 33.63
C PHE A 285 -14.22 14.68 34.33
N ASP A 286 -14.25 15.95 34.70
CA ASP A 286 -13.18 16.60 35.46
C ASP A 286 -13.30 16.27 36.95
N THR A 287 -12.29 15.56 37.47
CA THR A 287 -12.23 15.17 38.88
C THR A 287 -11.93 16.36 39.81
N ALA A 288 -11.30 17.43 39.31
CA ALA A 288 -11.00 18.61 40.13
C ALA A 288 -12.23 19.49 40.32
N GLY A 289 -12.95 19.78 39.23
CA GLY A 289 -14.21 20.54 39.26
C GLY A 289 -15.44 19.71 39.67
N ASN A 290 -15.31 18.38 39.74
CA ASN A 290 -16.43 17.44 39.95
C ASN A 290 -17.59 17.68 38.98
N ALA A 291 -17.27 17.91 37.70
CA ALA A 291 -18.23 18.33 36.69
C ALA A 291 -17.84 17.80 35.30
N LEU A 292 -18.78 17.87 34.35
CA LEU A 292 -18.49 17.62 32.94
C LEU A 292 -17.69 18.81 32.37
N ALA A 293 -16.67 18.50 31.58
CA ALA A 293 -15.82 19.48 30.91
C ALA A 293 -15.61 19.09 29.44
N SER A 294 -15.18 20.05 28.63
CA SER A 294 -14.74 19.77 27.26
C SER A 294 -13.47 18.95 27.28
N SER A 295 -13.36 17.95 26.40
CA SER A 295 -12.12 17.20 26.13
C SER A 295 -10.94 18.07 25.69
N MET A 296 -11.22 19.29 25.23
CA MET A 296 -10.19 20.25 24.81
C MET A 296 -9.85 21.28 25.91
N ASP A 297 -10.47 21.19 27.09
CA ASP A 297 -10.14 22.04 28.22
C ASP A 297 -8.79 21.62 28.82
N VAL A 298 -7.81 22.52 28.69
CA VAL A 298 -6.43 22.28 29.15
C VAL A 298 -6.28 22.28 30.68
N ALA A 299 -7.27 22.80 31.41
CA ALA A 299 -7.28 22.83 32.87
C ALA A 299 -7.97 21.60 33.49
N ALA A 300 -8.74 20.85 32.71
CA ALA A 300 -9.46 19.67 33.19
C ALA A 300 -8.51 18.56 33.65
N LYS A 301 -8.92 17.78 34.66
CA LYS A 301 -8.27 16.55 35.13
C LYS A 301 -9.20 15.36 34.90
N PRO A 302 -9.20 14.78 33.68
CA PRO A 302 -10.18 13.78 33.27
C PRO A 302 -10.09 12.48 34.08
N ALA A 303 -11.24 11.90 34.43
CA ALA A 303 -11.32 10.54 34.95
C ALA A 303 -11.23 9.51 33.82
N LEU A 304 -10.45 8.44 34.04
CA LEU A 304 -10.36 7.29 33.12
C LEU A 304 -11.39 6.20 33.39
N THR A 305 -12.07 6.26 34.53
CA THR A 305 -13.06 5.25 34.93
C THR A 305 -14.27 5.87 35.61
N GLY A 306 -15.35 5.10 35.60
CA GLY A 306 -16.59 5.31 36.30
C GLY A 306 -17.67 5.87 35.37
N ARG A 307 -18.86 5.28 35.53
CA ARG A 307 -20.11 5.73 34.91
C ARG A 307 -20.50 7.13 35.38
N ARG A 308 -21.05 7.94 34.48
CA ARG A 308 -21.52 9.31 34.72
C ARG A 308 -22.92 9.49 34.15
N GLU A 309 -23.74 10.26 34.85
CA GLU A 309 -25.03 10.71 34.34
C GLU A 309 -24.81 12.01 33.53
N LEU A 310 -25.37 12.06 32.34
CA LEU A 310 -25.39 13.22 31.46
C LEU A 310 -26.56 14.15 31.83
N PRO A 311 -26.54 15.44 31.44
CA PRO A 311 -27.60 16.39 31.79
C PRO A 311 -29.01 16.01 31.30
N ASP A 312 -29.10 15.12 30.31
CA ASP A 312 -30.35 14.59 29.76
C ASP A 312 -30.79 13.26 30.41
N GLY A 313 -30.14 12.84 31.50
CA GLY A 313 -30.46 11.64 32.27
C GLY A 313 -29.85 10.35 31.73
N ARG A 314 -29.13 10.38 30.61
CA ARG A 314 -28.46 9.18 30.07
C ARG A 314 -27.16 8.87 30.80
N SER A 315 -26.72 7.63 30.70
CA SER A 315 -25.45 7.18 31.27
C SER A 315 -24.33 7.25 30.22
N ALA A 316 -23.12 7.58 30.64
CA ALA A 316 -21.92 7.51 29.82
C ALA A 316 -20.71 6.96 30.59
N ARG A 317 -19.77 6.32 29.89
CA ARG A 317 -18.55 5.73 30.46
C ARG A 317 -17.30 6.14 29.66
N PRO A 318 -16.14 6.33 30.30
CA PRO A 318 -14.90 6.62 29.58
C PRO A 318 -14.47 5.47 28.65
N VAL A 319 -13.83 5.80 27.53
CA VAL A 319 -13.24 4.81 26.60
C VAL A 319 -12.29 3.84 27.29
N PHE A 320 -11.47 4.32 28.22
CA PHE A 320 -10.49 3.50 28.93
C PHE A 320 -11.14 2.37 29.72
N GLU A 321 -12.29 2.62 30.36
CA GLU A 321 -13.06 1.58 31.05
C GLU A 321 -13.54 0.51 30.08
N LEU A 322 -14.12 0.90 28.93
CA LEU A 322 -14.58 -0.03 27.89
C LEU A 322 -13.43 -0.87 27.31
N MET A 323 -12.25 -0.26 27.16
CA MET A 323 -11.05 -0.97 26.71
C MET A 323 -10.55 -1.98 27.74
N ALA A 324 -10.46 -1.57 29.00
CA ALA A 324 -10.02 -2.44 30.08
C ALA A 324 -10.95 -3.65 30.20
N GLU A 325 -12.28 -3.43 30.17
CA GLU A 325 -13.29 -4.51 30.14
C GLU A 325 -13.04 -5.49 28.98
N ARG A 326 -12.71 -4.99 27.78
CA ARG A 326 -12.46 -5.83 26.61
C ARG A 326 -11.19 -6.66 26.74
N PHE A 327 -10.07 -6.03 27.04
CA PHE A 327 -8.78 -6.69 26.98
C PHE A 327 -8.44 -7.49 28.23
N LEU A 328 -9.08 -7.22 29.37
CA LEU A 328 -9.00 -8.07 30.56
C LEU A 328 -9.91 -9.31 30.46
N SER A 329 -10.69 -9.48 29.39
CA SER A 329 -11.50 -10.69 29.21
C SER A 329 -10.63 -11.94 29.09
N ASP A 330 -11.21 -13.08 29.45
CA ASP A 330 -10.54 -14.38 29.40
C ASP A 330 -10.13 -14.78 27.97
N ASP A 331 -10.82 -14.23 26.96
CA ASP A 331 -10.54 -14.47 25.52
C ASP A 331 -9.13 -14.05 25.11
N TYR A 332 -8.53 -13.08 25.82
CA TYR A 332 -7.19 -12.58 25.55
C TYR A 332 -6.15 -13.06 26.55
N THR A 333 -6.47 -14.00 27.44
CA THR A 333 -5.44 -14.58 28.30
C THR A 333 -4.39 -15.33 27.46
N PRO A 334 -3.10 -15.30 27.83
CA PRO A 334 -2.07 -16.07 27.12
C PRO A 334 -2.42 -17.56 26.94
N ASP A 335 -3.09 -18.18 27.91
CA ASP A 335 -3.50 -19.59 27.82
C ASP A 335 -4.62 -19.82 26.79
N ALA A 336 -5.61 -18.93 26.72
CA ALA A 336 -6.70 -19.02 25.76
C ALA A 336 -6.23 -18.86 24.31
N VAL A 337 -5.22 -17.99 24.08
CA VAL A 337 -4.75 -17.69 22.73
C VAL A 337 -3.63 -18.62 22.24
N ALA A 338 -2.91 -19.32 23.13
CA ALA A 338 -1.70 -20.05 22.77
C ALA A 338 -1.94 -21.13 21.70
N GLY A 339 -3.01 -21.93 21.85
CA GLY A 339 -3.36 -22.97 20.90
C GLY A 339 -3.74 -22.42 19.51
N GLN A 340 -4.41 -21.27 19.47
CA GLN A 340 -4.87 -20.63 18.23
C GLN A 340 -3.74 -19.89 17.50
N THR A 341 -2.83 -19.27 18.23
CA THR A 341 -1.69 -18.55 17.64
C THR A 341 -0.53 -19.47 17.29
N GLY A 342 -0.43 -20.61 17.97
CA GLY A 342 0.77 -21.46 17.93
C GLY A 342 1.95 -20.90 18.74
N VAL A 343 1.72 -19.86 19.55
CA VAL A 343 2.74 -19.22 20.39
C VAL A 343 2.51 -19.66 21.84
N PRO A 344 3.50 -20.27 22.53
CA PRO A 344 3.35 -20.70 23.91
C PRO A 344 2.94 -19.55 24.86
N ALA A 345 2.02 -19.81 25.78
CA ALA A 345 1.51 -18.82 26.73
C ALA A 345 2.64 -18.13 27.53
N ASP A 346 3.64 -18.90 27.98
CA ASP A 346 4.79 -18.35 28.71
C ASP A 346 5.67 -17.44 27.85
N GLN A 347 5.77 -17.72 26.54
CA GLN A 347 6.46 -16.82 25.61
C GLN A 347 5.69 -15.50 25.46
N ILE A 348 4.35 -15.55 25.38
CA ILE A 348 3.51 -14.34 25.31
C ILE A 348 3.69 -13.49 26.57
N ARG A 349 3.59 -14.10 27.76
CA ARG A 349 3.81 -13.41 29.05
C ARG A 349 5.19 -12.79 29.14
N ARG A 350 6.24 -13.53 28.74
CA ARG A 350 7.61 -13.01 28.72
C ARG A 350 7.74 -11.81 27.79
N ILE A 351 7.23 -11.89 26.57
CA ILE A 351 7.30 -10.77 25.61
C ILE A 351 6.56 -9.54 26.18
N ALA A 352 5.37 -9.71 26.76
CA ALA A 352 4.65 -8.61 27.39
C ALA A 352 5.45 -7.96 28.53
N ALA A 353 6.07 -8.77 29.39
CA ALA A 353 6.92 -8.30 30.48
C ALA A 353 8.17 -7.56 29.98
N GLU A 354 8.83 -8.07 28.94
CA GLU A 354 9.98 -7.40 28.33
C GLU A 354 9.60 -6.05 27.70
N LEU A 355 8.44 -5.98 27.03
CA LEU A 355 7.94 -4.73 26.46
C LEU A 355 7.67 -3.70 27.56
N ALA A 356 7.06 -4.12 28.67
CA ALA A 356 6.84 -3.26 29.82
C ALA A 356 8.16 -2.80 30.44
N GLU A 357 9.12 -3.69 30.66
CA GLU A 357 10.43 -3.34 31.21
C GLU A 357 11.13 -2.28 30.34
N VAL A 358 11.24 -2.52 29.03
CA VAL A 358 11.91 -1.58 28.12
C VAL A 358 11.15 -0.26 28.02
N ALA A 359 9.82 -0.28 27.98
CA ALA A 359 9.03 0.95 27.84
C ALA A 359 8.97 1.80 29.12
N PHE A 360 8.98 1.19 30.31
CA PHE A 360 8.71 1.87 31.59
C PHE A 360 9.91 1.95 32.54
N ARG A 361 11.02 1.24 32.28
CA ARG A 361 12.23 1.25 33.13
C ARG A 361 13.49 1.71 32.41
N GLU A 362 13.45 1.72 31.09
CA GLU A 362 14.60 2.03 30.24
C GLU A 362 14.43 3.32 29.42
N GLU A 363 13.69 4.29 29.96
CA GLU A 363 13.33 5.54 29.30
C GLU A 363 14.52 6.29 28.69
N ILE A 364 14.25 6.99 27.58
CA ILE A 364 15.19 7.89 26.92
C ILE A 364 14.80 9.31 27.25
N VAL A 365 15.72 10.10 27.78
CA VAL A 365 15.50 11.53 28.05
C VAL A 365 16.39 12.35 27.12
N ILE A 366 15.78 13.24 26.33
CA ILE A 366 16.49 14.24 25.53
C ILE A 366 16.22 15.61 26.16
N GLU A 367 17.28 16.28 26.61
CA GLU A 367 17.25 17.63 27.17
C GLU A 367 17.00 18.66 26.08
N ARG A 368 15.73 18.83 25.71
CA ARG A 368 15.29 19.73 24.66
C ARG A 368 13.90 20.27 24.97
N GLU A 369 13.83 21.59 25.06
CA GLU A 369 12.59 22.29 25.31
C GLU A 369 11.62 22.15 24.13
N TRP A 370 10.33 22.02 24.44
CA TRP A 370 9.26 22.10 23.45
C TRP A 370 7.96 22.54 24.11
N THR A 371 7.01 22.99 23.28
CA THR A 371 5.67 23.38 23.74
C THR A 371 4.62 22.49 23.09
N ASP A 372 3.75 21.92 23.91
CA ASP A 372 2.66 21.10 23.40
C ASP A 372 1.44 21.93 22.97
N TRP A 373 0.46 21.25 22.40
CA TRP A 373 -0.76 21.86 21.88
C TRP A 373 -1.56 22.60 22.95
N ALA A 374 -1.43 22.21 24.23
CA ALA A 374 -2.11 22.86 25.35
C ALA A 374 -1.35 24.10 25.86
N GLY A 375 -0.22 24.46 25.23
CA GLY A 375 0.61 25.59 25.64
C GLY A 375 1.54 25.28 26.83
N ARG A 376 1.63 24.00 27.23
CA ARG A 376 2.52 23.59 28.32
C ARG A 376 3.94 23.50 27.80
N LYS A 377 4.86 24.14 28.52
CA LYS A 377 6.30 24.05 28.26
C LYS A 377 6.87 22.81 28.94
N HIS A 378 7.64 22.06 28.18
CA HIS A 378 8.39 20.89 28.64
C HIS A 378 9.87 21.23 28.47
N ASP A 379 10.67 20.94 29.50
CA ASP A 379 12.14 21.08 29.49
C ASP A 379 12.84 19.95 28.73
N ARG A 380 12.18 18.79 28.67
CA ARG A 380 12.71 17.55 28.09
C ARG A 380 11.69 16.79 27.25
N MET A 381 12.21 15.94 26.37
CA MET A 381 11.46 14.94 25.61
C MET A 381 11.69 13.55 26.22
N ILE A 382 10.64 12.92 26.74
CA ILE A 382 10.71 11.62 27.40
C ILE A 382 10.23 10.55 26.41
N GLY A 383 11.07 9.55 26.15
CA GLY A 383 10.84 8.50 25.19
C GLY A 383 10.82 7.12 25.80
N ARG A 384 10.09 6.22 25.15
CA ARG A 384 9.91 4.83 25.56
C ARG A 384 10.43 3.96 24.42
N PRO A 385 11.61 3.34 24.56
CA PRO A 385 12.40 2.88 23.41
C PRO A 385 11.96 1.55 22.80
N VAL A 386 10.64 1.37 22.63
CA VAL A 386 10.01 0.26 21.93
C VAL A 386 9.43 0.75 20.60
N SER A 387 9.96 0.24 19.50
CA SER A 387 9.43 0.51 18.16
C SER A 387 8.73 -0.71 17.58
N MET A 388 7.75 -0.46 16.72
CA MET A 388 7.10 -1.50 15.94
C MET A 388 7.14 -1.15 14.45
N HIS A 389 7.14 -2.18 13.61
CA HIS A 389 6.92 -2.05 12.18
C HIS A 389 6.08 -3.22 11.69
N ALA A 390 5.03 -2.92 10.94
CA ALA A 390 4.12 -3.93 10.40
C ALA A 390 3.80 -3.65 8.93
N MET A 391 3.66 -4.71 8.14
CA MET A 391 3.45 -4.60 6.69
C MET A 391 2.42 -5.63 6.19
N ARG A 392 2.53 -6.01 4.91
CA ARG A 392 1.51 -6.75 4.18
C ARG A 392 1.15 -8.10 4.78
N GLY A 393 2.07 -8.75 5.50
CA GLY A 393 1.77 -10.00 6.22
C GLY A 393 0.60 -9.87 7.18
N ILE A 394 0.38 -8.68 7.74
CA ILE A 394 -0.76 -8.39 8.62
C ILE A 394 -1.96 -7.89 7.81
N SER A 395 -1.68 -7.03 6.82
CA SER A 395 -2.75 -6.31 6.14
C SER A 395 -3.56 -7.18 5.19
N ALA A 396 -2.96 -8.20 4.56
CA ALA A 396 -3.58 -8.98 3.48
C ALA A 396 -4.44 -10.15 3.99
N HIS A 397 -5.15 -9.91 5.08
CA HIS A 397 -6.15 -10.79 5.68
C HIS A 397 -7.51 -10.10 5.75
N SER A 398 -8.59 -10.88 5.77
CA SER A 398 -9.93 -10.29 5.92
C SER A 398 -10.16 -9.65 7.29
N ASN A 399 -9.34 -9.99 8.30
CA ASN A 399 -9.33 -9.36 9.63
C ASN A 399 -8.22 -8.31 9.81
N GLY A 400 -7.59 -7.92 8.71
CA GLY A 400 -6.39 -7.08 8.72
C GLY A 400 -6.64 -5.70 9.31
N PHE A 401 -7.76 -5.04 9.00
CA PHE A 401 -8.04 -3.68 9.51
C PHE A 401 -8.03 -3.62 11.04
N GLN A 402 -8.79 -4.51 11.69
CA GLN A 402 -8.87 -4.52 13.16
C GLN A 402 -7.55 -4.98 13.77
N THR A 403 -6.85 -5.94 13.17
CA THR A 403 -5.51 -6.35 13.63
C THR A 403 -4.50 -5.20 13.59
N CYS A 404 -4.48 -4.42 12.51
CA CYS A 404 -3.65 -3.21 12.41
C CYS A 404 -3.98 -2.21 13.52
N ARG A 405 -5.27 -1.99 13.81
CA ARG A 405 -5.69 -1.13 14.92
C ARG A 405 -5.20 -1.66 16.27
N MET A 406 -5.26 -2.98 16.52
CA MET A 406 -4.73 -3.58 17.76
C MET A 406 -3.22 -3.32 17.92
N ILE A 407 -2.43 -3.46 16.85
CA ILE A 407 -0.98 -3.15 16.87
C ILE A 407 -0.75 -1.67 17.22
N HIS A 408 -1.55 -0.75 16.66
CA HIS A 408 -1.45 0.67 17.00
C HIS A 408 -1.91 0.97 18.43
N VAL A 409 -2.96 0.30 18.93
CA VAL A 409 -3.39 0.40 20.33
C VAL A 409 -2.28 -0.07 21.27
N LEU A 410 -1.57 -1.16 20.95
CA LEU A 410 -0.41 -1.60 21.74
C LEU A 410 0.67 -0.51 21.84
N GLN A 411 1.02 0.14 20.72
CA GLN A 411 1.96 1.28 20.74
C GLN A 411 1.45 2.46 21.58
N ILE A 412 0.16 2.77 21.50
CA ILE A 412 -0.45 3.88 22.26
C ILE A 412 -0.43 3.58 23.76
N LEU A 413 -0.79 2.35 24.17
CA LEU A 413 -0.78 1.93 25.57
C LEU A 413 0.63 1.94 26.18
N LEU A 414 1.63 1.62 25.38
CA LEU A 414 3.04 1.73 25.76
C LEU A 414 3.56 3.17 25.69
N GLY A 415 2.83 4.13 25.12
CA GLY A 415 3.29 5.52 24.96
C GLY A 415 4.44 5.70 23.96
N THR A 416 4.53 4.86 22.92
CA THR A 416 5.73 4.77 22.05
C THR A 416 5.57 5.46 20.68
N ILE A 417 4.50 6.24 20.48
CA ILE A 417 4.25 6.92 19.20
C ILE A 417 4.88 8.30 19.21
N ASP A 418 5.76 8.50 18.23
CA ASP A 418 6.47 9.73 17.91
C ASP A 418 7.27 10.31 19.08
N CYS A 419 7.79 9.44 19.95
CA CYS A 419 8.68 9.80 21.07
C CYS A 419 10.11 9.27 20.82
N PRO A 420 11.12 9.74 21.58
CA PRO A 420 12.47 9.18 21.49
C PRO A 420 12.48 7.66 21.67
N GLY A 421 13.15 6.95 20.77
CA GLY A 421 13.26 5.49 20.75
C GLY A 421 12.02 4.73 20.29
N GLY A 422 10.90 5.42 20.01
CA GLY A 422 9.66 4.84 19.52
C GLY A 422 9.51 4.92 18.00
N PHE A 423 8.30 4.64 17.50
CA PHE A 423 7.93 4.89 16.10
C PHE A 423 7.91 6.41 15.84
N ARG A 424 8.34 6.92 14.69
CA ARG A 424 8.34 8.35 14.36
C ARG A 424 7.62 8.65 13.05
N TYR A 425 6.86 9.74 13.00
CA TYR A 425 6.19 10.17 11.76
C TYR A 425 7.16 10.80 10.77
N LYS A 426 6.95 10.47 9.49
CA LYS A 426 7.51 11.17 8.34
C LYS A 426 6.58 12.31 7.92
N PRO A 427 7.07 13.51 7.60
CA PRO A 427 6.27 14.52 6.91
C PRO A 427 5.65 13.92 5.62
N PRO A 428 4.36 14.21 5.31
CA PRO A 428 3.48 15.22 5.90
C PRO A 428 2.55 14.67 7.00
N TYR A 429 2.95 13.61 7.71
CA TYR A 429 2.22 13.03 8.83
C TYR A 429 2.65 13.66 10.17
N PRO A 430 1.81 13.57 11.22
CA PRO A 430 0.48 12.97 11.23
C PRO A 430 -0.57 13.81 10.49
N LYS A 431 -1.66 13.16 10.07
CA LYS A 431 -2.92 13.79 9.65
C LYS A 431 -3.89 13.89 10.83
N GLN A 432 -4.97 14.64 10.69
CA GLN A 432 -6.08 14.60 11.65
C GLN A 432 -6.79 13.24 11.61
N THR A 433 -7.47 12.91 12.71
CA THR A 433 -8.09 11.61 13.00
C THR A 433 -9.58 11.79 13.35
N PRO A 434 -10.53 11.27 12.55
CA PRO A 434 -10.32 10.70 11.22
C PRO A 434 -9.81 11.77 10.23
N PRO A 435 -9.17 11.38 9.10
CA PRO A 435 -8.78 12.33 8.09
C PRO A 435 -9.99 13.04 7.46
N ASN A 436 -9.86 14.33 7.11
CA ASN A 436 -10.95 15.16 6.60
C ASN A 436 -11.22 15.02 5.09
N LEU A 437 -10.46 14.18 4.39
CA LEU A 437 -10.65 13.97 2.95
C LEU A 437 -11.80 12.97 2.73
N LEU A 438 -12.91 13.39 2.14
CA LEU A 438 -14.08 12.54 1.88
C LEU A 438 -14.09 12.01 0.43
N PRO A 439 -14.63 10.80 0.18
CA PRO A 439 -14.75 10.26 -1.17
C PRO A 439 -15.88 10.94 -1.94
N HIS A 440 -15.74 11.00 -3.27
CA HIS A 440 -16.72 11.56 -4.21
C HIS A 440 -17.00 10.59 -5.36
N GLY A 441 -18.13 10.77 -6.03
CA GLY A 441 -18.56 9.93 -7.15
C GLY A 441 -19.82 9.11 -6.87
N ALA A 442 -20.75 9.64 -6.08
CA ALA A 442 -22.09 9.08 -5.98
C ALA A 442 -22.82 9.28 -7.31
N THR A 443 -23.61 8.31 -7.77
CA THR A 443 -24.28 8.34 -9.08
C THR A 443 -25.06 9.64 -9.31
N GLY A 444 -25.72 10.15 -8.28
CA GLY A 444 -26.50 11.39 -8.34
C GLY A 444 -25.69 12.64 -8.69
N ASP A 445 -24.38 12.65 -8.43
CA ASP A 445 -23.48 13.81 -8.62
C ASP A 445 -22.74 13.75 -9.96
N ILE A 446 -22.83 12.63 -10.68
CA ILE A 446 -22.09 12.42 -11.92
C ILE A 446 -22.89 12.99 -13.08
N ARG A 447 -22.22 13.78 -13.93
CA ARG A 447 -22.80 14.41 -15.11
C ARG A 447 -21.88 14.24 -16.31
N PRO A 448 -22.44 13.91 -17.50
CA PRO A 448 -21.65 13.89 -18.73
C PRO A 448 -20.95 15.22 -18.97
N GLU A 449 -19.77 15.17 -19.60
CA GLU A 449 -18.94 16.35 -19.93
C GLU A 449 -18.48 17.20 -18.73
N MET A 450 -18.72 16.77 -17.49
CA MET A 450 -18.35 17.53 -16.27
C MET A 450 -17.28 16.77 -15.46
N PRO A 451 -16.39 17.49 -14.75
CA PRO A 451 -15.54 16.90 -13.71
C PRO A 451 -16.35 16.35 -12.53
N LEU A 452 -15.75 15.43 -11.75
CA LEU A 452 -16.25 15.12 -10.42
C LEU A 452 -16.07 16.31 -9.48
N GLY A 453 -16.98 16.46 -8.51
CA GLY A 453 -16.92 17.51 -7.50
C GLY A 453 -15.74 17.40 -6.52
N GLY A 454 -15.03 16.28 -6.51
CA GLY A 454 -13.90 16.04 -5.61
C GLY A 454 -13.19 14.71 -5.88
N PRO A 455 -12.20 14.36 -5.05
CA PRO A 455 -11.41 13.14 -5.23
C PRO A 455 -12.24 11.87 -5.00
N HIS A 456 -11.98 10.85 -5.82
CA HIS A 456 -12.64 9.54 -5.76
C HIS A 456 -12.41 8.80 -4.44
N LEU A 457 -11.22 8.96 -3.86
CA LEU A 457 -10.76 8.26 -2.67
C LEU A 457 -10.83 9.19 -1.46
N GLY A 458 -11.14 8.64 -0.29
CA GLY A 458 -11.22 9.37 0.97
C GLY A 458 -11.46 8.46 2.17
N PHE A 459 -11.86 9.08 3.27
CA PHE A 459 -11.99 8.50 4.60
C PHE A 459 -13.40 8.81 5.15
N PRO A 460 -14.40 7.96 4.86
CA PRO A 460 -15.76 8.11 5.40
C PRO A 460 -15.79 8.23 6.93
N HIS A 461 -16.60 9.17 7.42
CA HIS A 461 -16.90 9.29 8.86
C HIS A 461 -18.22 8.61 9.28
N GLY A 462 -18.86 7.85 8.39
CA GLY A 462 -20.12 7.15 8.63
C GLY A 462 -20.93 6.92 7.34
N PRO A 463 -22.13 6.33 7.45
CA PRO A 463 -22.99 5.94 6.31
C PRO A 463 -23.34 7.07 5.32
N ALA A 464 -23.44 8.31 5.81
CA ALA A 464 -23.73 9.49 5.00
C ALA A 464 -22.70 9.72 3.88
N HIS A 465 -21.47 9.22 4.04
CA HIS A 465 -20.37 9.38 3.08
C HIS A 465 -20.22 8.18 2.12
N LEU A 466 -21.16 7.23 2.11
CA LEU A 466 -21.17 6.15 1.13
C LEU A 466 -21.53 6.67 -0.27
N LEU A 467 -20.92 6.05 -1.29
CA LEU A 467 -21.17 6.33 -2.70
C LEU A 467 -22.19 5.32 -3.24
N LEU A 468 -23.46 5.68 -3.09
CA LEU A 468 -24.62 4.87 -3.49
C LEU A 468 -25.48 5.61 -4.51
N ASP A 469 -26.21 4.88 -5.34
CA ASP A 469 -27.32 5.44 -6.14
C ASP A 469 -28.60 5.63 -5.29
N ALA A 470 -29.68 6.08 -5.93
CA ALA A 470 -30.95 6.37 -5.25
C ALA A 470 -31.60 5.12 -4.66
N GLU A 471 -31.32 3.96 -5.26
CA GLU A 471 -31.80 2.64 -4.84
C GLU A 471 -30.90 1.98 -3.79
N GLY A 472 -29.77 2.62 -3.43
CA GLY A 472 -28.82 2.13 -2.44
C GLY A 472 -27.79 1.13 -2.99
N ASN A 473 -27.67 0.99 -4.31
CA ASN A 473 -26.64 0.16 -4.95
C ASN A 473 -25.30 0.91 -5.05
N PRO A 474 -24.17 0.19 -5.20
CA PRO A 474 -22.87 0.81 -5.34
C PRO A 474 -22.77 1.73 -6.58
N SER A 475 -22.28 2.97 -6.41
CA SER A 475 -22.05 3.87 -7.55
C SER A 475 -20.81 3.52 -8.39
N ARG A 476 -19.86 2.79 -7.79
CA ARG A 476 -18.59 2.41 -8.42
C ARG A 476 -18.60 0.96 -8.87
N LEU A 477 -17.94 0.69 -9.99
CA LEU A 477 -17.73 -0.65 -10.54
C LEU A 477 -17.00 -1.57 -9.56
N ASP A 478 -15.98 -1.07 -8.85
CA ASP A 478 -15.25 -1.83 -7.83
C ASP A 478 -15.99 -1.94 -6.49
N LYS A 479 -17.20 -1.35 -6.40
CA LYS A 479 -18.06 -1.31 -5.21
C LYS A 479 -17.42 -0.65 -3.98
N ALA A 480 -16.32 0.10 -4.14
CA ALA A 480 -15.70 0.84 -3.06
C ALA A 480 -16.65 1.91 -2.50
N PHE A 481 -16.58 2.14 -1.18
CA PHE A 481 -17.44 3.08 -0.45
C PHE A 481 -18.94 2.75 -0.56
N SER A 482 -19.27 1.47 -0.72
CA SER A 482 -20.63 0.95 -0.60
C SER A 482 -20.75 0.09 0.67
N TRP A 483 -21.92 -0.48 0.93
CA TRP A 483 -22.08 -1.44 2.02
C TRP A 483 -21.18 -2.68 1.91
N ASP A 484 -20.68 -3.00 0.72
CA ASP A 484 -19.75 -4.14 0.51
C ASP A 484 -18.34 -3.85 1.07
N ALA A 485 -17.87 -2.61 0.96
CA ALA A 485 -16.58 -2.15 1.50
C ALA A 485 -16.64 -0.65 1.89
N PRO A 486 -17.25 -0.32 3.05
CA PRO A 486 -17.59 1.05 3.41
C PRO A 486 -16.42 2.03 3.50
N MET A 487 -15.25 1.59 3.95
CA MET A 487 -14.07 2.43 4.24
C MET A 487 -12.91 2.13 3.29
N SER A 488 -13.22 1.90 2.02
CA SER A 488 -12.27 1.50 0.98
C SER A 488 -11.39 2.66 0.46
N ALA A 489 -10.47 3.14 1.30
CA ALA A 489 -9.59 4.28 1.02
C ALA A 489 -8.71 4.14 -0.25
N HIS A 490 -8.59 2.94 -0.84
CA HIS A 490 -7.81 2.70 -2.05
C HIS A 490 -8.51 1.83 -3.11
N GLY A 491 -9.84 1.72 -3.07
CA GLY A 491 -10.62 0.93 -4.03
C GLY A 491 -10.35 -0.58 -4.00
N LEU A 492 -11.08 -1.34 -4.83
CA LEU A 492 -11.03 -2.82 -4.89
C LEU A 492 -10.62 -3.30 -6.29
N MET A 493 -9.39 -3.01 -6.68
CA MET A 493 -8.90 -3.32 -8.03
C MET A 493 -8.99 -4.82 -8.42
N HIS A 494 -8.98 -5.75 -7.46
CA HIS A 494 -9.16 -7.20 -7.71
C HIS A 494 -10.54 -7.53 -8.28
N MET A 495 -11.56 -6.71 -8.01
CA MET A 495 -12.93 -6.97 -8.43
C MET A 495 -13.28 -6.38 -9.79
N VAL A 496 -12.48 -5.45 -10.32
CA VAL A 496 -12.83 -4.63 -11.50
C VAL A 496 -13.17 -5.47 -12.73
N ILE A 497 -12.32 -6.45 -13.08
CA ILE A 497 -12.54 -7.28 -14.28
C ILE A 497 -13.76 -8.19 -14.09
N ASN A 498 -13.90 -8.82 -12.92
CA ASN A 498 -15.03 -9.71 -12.62
C ASN A 498 -16.36 -8.94 -12.66
N ASN A 499 -16.41 -7.78 -12.03
CA ASN A 499 -17.58 -6.91 -11.97
C ASN A 499 -17.94 -6.36 -13.36
N ALA A 500 -16.94 -5.97 -14.16
CA ALA A 500 -17.16 -5.53 -15.54
C ALA A 500 -17.75 -6.65 -16.41
N ALA A 501 -17.20 -7.86 -16.33
CA ALA A 501 -17.70 -9.02 -17.08
C ALA A 501 -19.09 -9.47 -16.62
N LYS A 502 -19.42 -9.31 -15.34
CA LYS A 502 -20.76 -9.61 -14.79
C LYS A 502 -21.75 -8.47 -14.94
N ARG A 503 -21.29 -7.27 -15.36
CA ARG A 503 -22.07 -6.03 -15.39
C ARG A 503 -22.71 -5.73 -14.03
N ASP A 504 -21.97 -5.96 -12.95
CA ASP A 504 -22.42 -5.79 -11.57
C ASP A 504 -21.51 -4.78 -10.83
N PRO A 505 -21.99 -3.57 -10.52
CA PRO A 505 -23.40 -3.13 -10.60
C PRO A 505 -23.87 -2.70 -11.99
N TYR A 506 -22.94 -2.47 -12.94
CA TYR A 506 -23.26 -2.08 -14.32
C TYR A 506 -22.13 -2.45 -15.29
N GLY A 507 -22.41 -2.44 -16.59
CA GLY A 507 -21.41 -2.64 -17.64
C GLY A 507 -20.59 -1.37 -17.93
N ILE A 508 -19.37 -1.56 -18.44
CA ILE A 508 -18.47 -0.49 -18.89
C ILE A 508 -18.25 -0.57 -20.39
N ASP A 509 -17.83 0.54 -21.00
CA ASP A 509 -17.51 0.63 -22.42
C ASP A 509 -16.00 0.65 -22.67
N VAL A 510 -15.22 1.17 -21.72
CA VAL A 510 -13.75 1.24 -21.79
C VAL A 510 -13.14 0.85 -20.45
N LEU A 511 -12.25 -0.15 -20.47
CA LEU A 511 -11.32 -0.46 -19.39
C LEU A 511 -9.94 0.11 -19.76
N PHE A 512 -9.42 1.03 -18.96
CA PHE A 512 -8.10 1.62 -19.14
C PHE A 512 -7.20 1.20 -17.98
N LEU A 513 -6.13 0.47 -18.31
CA LEU A 513 -5.17 -0.06 -17.36
C LEU A 513 -3.77 0.53 -17.59
N TYR A 514 -3.08 0.88 -16.51
CA TYR A 514 -1.69 1.34 -16.54
C TYR A 514 -0.81 0.53 -15.59
N MET A 515 0.28 -0.06 -16.07
CA MET A 515 1.26 -0.82 -15.24
C MET A 515 0.61 -1.90 -14.36
N ALA A 516 -0.43 -2.57 -14.86
CA ALA A 516 -1.28 -3.48 -14.10
C ALA A 516 -1.41 -4.85 -14.79
N ASN A 517 -0.62 -5.83 -14.32
CA ASN A 517 -0.62 -7.18 -14.88
C ASN A 517 -1.81 -8.06 -14.40
N MET A 518 -3.01 -7.56 -14.66
CA MET A 518 -4.31 -8.10 -14.22
C MET A 518 -4.80 -9.30 -15.03
N ALA A 519 -4.08 -9.77 -16.05
CA ALA A 519 -4.37 -11.06 -16.66
C ALA A 519 -3.67 -12.23 -15.94
N TRP A 520 -2.80 -11.94 -14.97
CA TRP A 520 -1.92 -12.94 -14.36
C TRP A 520 -1.63 -12.64 -12.89
N ASN A 521 -0.42 -12.16 -12.56
CA ASN A 521 0.06 -12.00 -11.19
C ASN A 521 -0.78 -11.08 -10.28
N SER A 522 -1.49 -10.09 -10.83
CA SER A 522 -2.29 -9.15 -10.03
C SER A 522 -3.72 -9.63 -9.77
N SER A 523 -4.05 -10.86 -10.16
CA SER A 523 -5.41 -11.39 -10.11
C SER A 523 -5.54 -12.49 -9.07
N MET A 524 -6.67 -12.50 -8.39
CA MET A 524 -7.20 -13.71 -7.75
C MET A 524 -7.96 -14.49 -8.82
N ASN A 525 -7.94 -15.82 -8.76
CA ASN A 525 -8.61 -16.69 -9.73
C ASN A 525 -8.19 -16.36 -11.17
N VAL A 526 -6.92 -16.62 -11.47
CA VAL A 526 -6.34 -16.33 -12.78
C VAL A 526 -7.18 -16.93 -13.93
N PRO A 527 -7.62 -18.21 -13.89
CA PRO A 527 -8.46 -18.77 -14.96
C PRO A 527 -9.76 -17.97 -15.17
N GLY A 528 -10.53 -17.71 -14.10
CA GLY A 528 -11.76 -16.94 -14.21
C GLY A 528 -11.55 -15.48 -14.67
N THR A 529 -10.39 -14.90 -14.35
CA THR A 529 -10.02 -13.56 -14.86
C THR A 529 -9.73 -13.59 -16.36
N LEU A 530 -9.06 -14.63 -16.86
CA LEU A 530 -8.83 -14.80 -18.29
C LEU A 530 -10.15 -14.98 -19.03
N ASP A 531 -11.04 -15.82 -18.50
CA ASP A 531 -12.38 -16.04 -19.06
C ASP A 531 -13.15 -14.72 -19.15
N ALA A 532 -13.12 -13.90 -18.09
CA ALA A 532 -13.77 -12.59 -18.04
C ALA A 532 -13.21 -11.59 -19.07
N LEU A 533 -11.90 -11.61 -19.35
CA LEU A 533 -11.28 -10.73 -20.35
C LEU A 533 -11.66 -11.12 -21.79
N THR A 534 -11.97 -12.40 -22.01
CA THR A 534 -12.33 -12.96 -23.33
C THR A 534 -13.82 -13.21 -23.52
N ALA A 535 -14.64 -12.99 -22.48
CA ALA A 535 -16.07 -13.25 -22.53
C ALA A 535 -16.77 -12.44 -23.64
N THR A 536 -17.63 -13.12 -24.38
CA THR A 536 -18.51 -12.52 -25.40
C THR A 536 -19.97 -12.69 -25.00
N ASP A 537 -20.83 -11.78 -25.45
CA ASP A 537 -22.27 -11.93 -25.34
C ASP A 537 -22.85 -12.79 -26.47
N GLU A 538 -24.18 -12.89 -26.52
CA GLU A 538 -24.92 -13.69 -27.51
C GLU A 538 -24.72 -13.24 -28.96
N ASN A 539 -24.26 -12.00 -29.19
CA ASN A 539 -23.97 -11.47 -30.53
C ASN A 539 -22.50 -11.71 -30.94
N GLY A 540 -21.69 -12.29 -30.06
CA GLY A 540 -20.25 -12.47 -30.27
C GLY A 540 -19.42 -11.21 -29.95
N ASP A 541 -20.05 -10.15 -29.43
CA ASP A 541 -19.34 -8.94 -29.00
C ASP A 541 -18.71 -9.16 -27.62
N TYR A 542 -17.52 -8.59 -27.40
CA TYR A 542 -16.87 -8.70 -26.10
C TYR A 542 -17.68 -7.97 -25.02
N VAL A 543 -17.88 -8.65 -23.88
CA VAL A 543 -18.64 -8.09 -22.75
C VAL A 543 -17.99 -6.84 -22.18
N ILE A 544 -16.66 -6.82 -22.11
CA ILE A 544 -15.86 -5.60 -21.90
C ILE A 544 -15.49 -5.09 -23.29
N PRO A 545 -16.10 -4.04 -23.83
CA PRO A 545 -16.00 -3.75 -25.27
C PRO A 545 -14.61 -3.29 -25.71
N LYS A 546 -13.93 -2.47 -24.89
CA LYS A 546 -12.65 -1.87 -25.25
C LYS A 546 -11.69 -1.87 -24.07
N ILE A 547 -10.45 -2.28 -24.31
CA ILE A 547 -9.36 -2.31 -23.33
C ILE A 547 -8.18 -1.49 -23.87
N ILE A 548 -7.86 -0.40 -23.18
CA ILE A 548 -6.62 0.36 -23.40
C ILE A 548 -5.63 -0.10 -22.33
N TYR A 549 -4.41 -0.46 -22.75
CA TYR A 549 -3.35 -0.85 -21.81
C TYR A 549 -2.06 -0.07 -22.08
N SER A 550 -1.47 0.46 -21.01
CA SER A 550 -0.15 1.08 -21.05
C SER A 550 0.82 0.36 -20.13
N ASP A 551 1.95 -0.05 -20.68
CA ASP A 551 3.06 -0.73 -20.00
C ASP A 551 4.35 -0.44 -20.78
N ALA A 552 5.50 -0.64 -20.14
CA ALA A 552 6.80 -0.56 -20.80
C ALA A 552 7.21 -1.92 -21.42
N TYR A 553 6.58 -3.02 -20.98
CA TYR A 553 6.95 -4.38 -21.37
C TYR A 553 5.76 -5.21 -21.86
N TYR A 554 6.04 -6.18 -22.73
CA TYR A 554 5.10 -7.17 -23.24
C TYR A 554 4.77 -8.21 -22.15
N SER A 555 3.90 -7.81 -21.21
CA SER A 555 3.41 -8.63 -20.09
C SER A 555 2.23 -9.52 -20.47
N GLU A 556 1.78 -10.40 -19.58
CA GLU A 556 0.63 -11.28 -19.83
C GLU A 556 -0.67 -10.53 -20.11
N THR A 557 -0.82 -9.28 -19.66
CA THR A 557 -1.99 -8.44 -19.96
C THR A 557 -2.01 -7.94 -21.41
N VAL A 558 -0.85 -7.75 -22.05
CA VAL A 558 -0.78 -7.13 -23.39
C VAL A 558 -1.66 -7.84 -24.43
N PRO A 559 -1.64 -9.18 -24.56
CA PRO A 559 -2.47 -9.90 -25.53
C PRO A 559 -3.98 -9.75 -25.36
N PHE A 560 -4.46 -9.22 -24.22
CA PHE A 560 -5.89 -9.03 -23.94
C PHE A 560 -6.38 -7.62 -24.23
N ALA A 561 -5.48 -6.68 -24.52
CA ALA A 561 -5.85 -5.30 -24.82
C ALA A 561 -6.26 -5.10 -26.30
N ASP A 562 -7.07 -4.07 -26.55
CA ASP A 562 -7.45 -3.64 -27.90
C ASP A 562 -6.52 -2.56 -28.45
N LEU A 563 -6.00 -1.71 -27.56
CA LEU A 563 -5.07 -0.62 -27.86
C LEU A 563 -3.93 -0.61 -26.84
N ILE A 564 -2.69 -0.66 -27.33
CA ILE A 564 -1.48 -0.54 -26.51
C ILE A 564 -0.87 0.84 -26.68
N LEU A 565 -0.66 1.53 -25.56
CA LEU A 565 0.06 2.79 -25.46
C LEU A 565 1.41 2.54 -24.77
N PRO A 566 2.50 2.31 -25.51
CA PRO A 566 3.76 1.84 -24.93
C PRO A 566 4.44 2.93 -24.10
N ASP A 567 4.74 2.59 -22.85
CA ASP A 567 5.44 3.46 -21.91
C ASP A 567 6.96 3.34 -22.07
N THR A 568 7.63 4.35 -21.58
CA THR A 568 9.08 4.43 -21.41
C THR A 568 9.56 3.64 -20.18
N THR A 569 10.84 3.30 -20.17
CA THR A 569 11.50 2.85 -18.94
C THR A 569 11.77 4.05 -18.01
N TYR A 570 12.01 3.79 -16.73
CA TYR A 570 12.22 4.85 -15.73
C TYR A 570 13.46 5.73 -15.95
N LEU A 571 14.38 5.34 -16.85
CA LEU A 571 15.57 6.11 -17.22
C LEU A 571 15.33 7.05 -18.42
N GLU A 572 14.17 6.93 -19.07
CA GLU A 572 13.83 7.59 -20.34
C GLU A 572 12.75 8.69 -20.16
N ARG A 573 12.36 9.02 -18.93
CA ARG A 573 11.19 9.86 -18.68
C ARG A 573 11.32 10.82 -17.50
N HIS A 574 10.43 11.80 -17.50
CA HIS A 574 10.17 12.65 -16.35
C HIS A 574 9.16 11.98 -15.40
N ASP A 575 9.41 12.09 -14.10
CA ASP A 575 8.55 11.58 -13.03
C ASP A 575 8.81 12.43 -11.77
N CYS A 576 7.86 12.49 -10.83
CA CYS A 576 8.11 13.13 -9.53
C CYS A 576 7.63 12.25 -8.36
N ILE A 577 8.48 12.12 -7.35
CA ILE A 577 8.19 11.45 -6.09
C ILE A 577 7.63 12.52 -5.16
N SER A 578 6.40 12.91 -5.45
CA SER A 578 5.78 14.14 -4.94
C SER A 578 5.38 14.10 -3.46
N MET A 579 5.40 15.27 -2.81
CA MET A 579 4.72 15.52 -1.54
C MET A 579 3.20 15.34 -1.58
N LEU A 580 2.58 15.43 -2.76
CA LEU A 580 1.15 15.19 -2.98
C LEU A 580 0.81 13.69 -3.11
N ASP A 581 1.82 12.85 -3.28
CA ASP A 581 1.69 11.41 -3.41
C ASP A 581 2.28 10.72 -2.19
N ARG A 582 3.50 10.22 -2.35
CA ARG A 582 4.28 9.52 -1.35
C ARG A 582 5.67 10.11 -1.52
N PRO A 583 6.16 10.95 -0.60
CA PRO A 583 7.48 11.55 -0.75
C PRO A 583 8.62 10.58 -0.36
N ILE A 584 9.87 11.04 -0.47
CA ILE A 584 11.07 10.37 0.10
C ILE A 584 11.44 10.94 1.48
N SER A 585 10.46 11.53 2.16
CA SER A 585 10.63 12.13 3.48
C SER A 585 11.01 11.07 4.53
N ASP A 586 11.69 11.53 5.56
CA ASP A 586 12.15 10.76 6.71
C ASP A 586 11.67 11.47 7.99
N PRO A 587 11.64 10.83 9.17
CA PRO A 587 11.21 11.52 10.38
C PRO A 587 11.97 12.82 10.70
N ASP A 588 13.18 12.99 10.18
CA ASP A 588 14.02 14.17 10.41
C ASP A 588 13.98 15.23 9.29
N PHE A 589 13.36 14.94 8.14
CA PHE A 589 13.32 15.89 7.01
C PHE A 589 12.12 15.70 6.08
N ILE A 590 11.69 16.81 5.49
CA ILE A 590 10.80 16.82 4.34
C ILE A 590 11.67 16.71 3.08
N ALA A 591 11.30 15.80 2.17
CA ALA A 591 12.04 15.57 0.94
C ALA A 591 11.15 14.97 -0.16
N ASP A 592 11.39 15.40 -1.39
CA ASP A 592 10.86 14.84 -2.62
C ASP A 592 11.98 14.72 -3.66
N SER A 593 11.71 14.01 -4.75
CA SER A 593 12.70 13.77 -5.80
C SER A 593 12.09 13.71 -7.19
N ILE A 594 12.92 13.87 -8.21
CA ILE A 594 12.52 13.72 -9.60
C ILE A 594 13.15 12.48 -10.22
N ARG A 595 12.51 12.00 -11.28
CA ARG A 595 13.19 11.32 -12.37
C ARG A 595 13.20 12.27 -13.55
N HIS A 596 14.30 12.27 -14.27
CA HIS A 596 14.39 12.92 -15.57
C HIS A 596 15.07 11.93 -16.53
N PRO A 597 14.83 12.07 -17.86
CA PRO A 597 15.48 11.23 -18.84
C PRO A 597 16.99 11.39 -18.72
N VAL A 598 17.68 10.28 -18.48
CA VAL A 598 19.13 10.19 -18.48
C VAL A 598 19.63 9.52 -19.76
N VAL A 599 18.77 8.77 -20.45
CA VAL A 599 18.97 8.24 -21.79
C VAL A 599 17.76 8.56 -22.65
N GLN A 600 17.97 8.65 -23.97
CA GLN A 600 16.89 8.91 -24.92
C GLN A 600 16.24 7.58 -25.34
N PRO A 601 14.91 7.53 -25.54
CA PRO A 601 14.26 6.37 -26.15
C PRO A 601 14.87 6.01 -27.51
N ASP A 602 15.06 4.72 -27.76
CA ASP A 602 15.51 4.12 -29.03
C ASP A 602 14.34 3.56 -29.85
N ARG A 603 13.11 3.89 -29.45
CA ARG A 603 11.83 3.30 -29.87
C ARG A 603 10.76 4.38 -29.94
N ASP A 604 9.66 4.11 -30.66
CA ASP A 604 8.53 5.04 -30.77
C ASP A 604 7.60 4.93 -29.56
N VAL A 605 8.10 5.36 -28.40
CA VAL A 605 7.42 5.27 -27.09
C VAL A 605 7.33 6.62 -26.41
N ARG A 606 6.35 6.79 -25.51
CA ARG A 606 6.13 8.05 -24.77
C ARG A 606 5.86 7.74 -23.29
N GLY A 607 6.29 8.63 -22.40
CA GLY A 607 5.95 8.54 -20.99
C GLY A 607 4.43 8.54 -20.80
N PHE A 608 3.88 7.62 -20.02
CA PHE A 608 2.44 7.53 -19.80
C PHE A 608 1.84 8.85 -19.28
N GLN A 609 2.58 9.58 -18.43
CA GLN A 609 2.17 10.88 -17.91
C GLN A 609 2.00 11.92 -19.03
N ASP A 610 2.90 11.95 -20.01
CA ASP A 610 2.81 12.82 -21.19
C ASP A 610 1.59 12.44 -22.06
N VAL A 611 1.37 11.13 -22.25
CA VAL A 611 0.21 10.61 -22.99
C VAL A 611 -1.09 11.02 -22.31
N LEU A 612 -1.16 10.96 -20.98
CA LEU A 612 -2.35 11.31 -20.22
C LEU A 612 -2.67 12.81 -20.29
N ILE A 613 -1.65 13.67 -20.24
CA ILE A 613 -1.80 15.13 -20.43
C ILE A 613 -2.29 15.44 -21.85
N ASP A 614 -1.70 14.81 -22.87
CA ASP A 614 -2.09 14.97 -24.28
C ASP A 614 -3.55 14.52 -24.51
N LEU A 615 -3.94 13.35 -23.98
CA LEU A 615 -5.32 12.89 -24.00
C LEU A 615 -6.26 13.86 -23.27
N GLY A 616 -5.86 14.40 -22.12
CA GLY A 616 -6.64 15.40 -21.39
C GLY A 616 -6.92 16.65 -22.24
N ALA A 617 -5.90 17.15 -22.94
CA ALA A 617 -6.04 18.29 -23.84
C ALA A 617 -6.93 17.96 -25.06
N ARG A 618 -6.70 16.81 -25.72
CA ARG A 618 -7.51 16.36 -26.87
C ARG A 618 -8.98 16.14 -26.53
N ILE A 619 -9.26 15.67 -25.32
CA ILE A 619 -10.62 15.46 -24.81
C ILE A 619 -11.29 16.80 -24.48
N GLY A 620 -10.53 17.82 -24.07
CA GLY A 620 -11.07 19.11 -23.61
C GLY A 620 -11.30 19.14 -22.10
N LEU A 621 -10.46 18.47 -21.31
CA LEU A 621 -10.61 18.43 -19.86
C LEU A 621 -10.23 19.79 -19.23
N PRO A 622 -11.08 20.40 -18.38
CA PRO A 622 -10.89 21.79 -17.92
C PRO A 622 -9.53 22.11 -17.29
N ALA A 623 -8.91 21.17 -16.57
CA ALA A 623 -7.59 21.40 -15.98
C ALA A 623 -6.40 21.18 -16.93
N PHE A 624 -6.65 20.75 -18.17
CA PHE A 624 -5.65 20.42 -19.18
C PHE A 624 -5.80 21.23 -20.47
N THR A 625 -6.83 22.07 -20.56
CA THR A 625 -7.07 23.00 -21.68
C THR A 625 -7.28 24.43 -21.20
N ASN A 626 -6.79 25.39 -21.97
CA ASN A 626 -7.12 26.80 -21.79
C ASN A 626 -8.52 27.11 -22.35
N GLU A 627 -9.03 28.32 -22.11
CA GLU A 627 -10.35 28.76 -22.59
C GLU A 627 -10.48 28.75 -24.13
N ASP A 628 -9.36 28.94 -24.84
CA ASP A 628 -9.29 28.88 -26.31
C ASP A 628 -9.18 27.44 -26.85
N GLY A 629 -9.18 26.43 -25.98
CA GLY A 629 -9.03 25.02 -26.33
C GLY A 629 -7.58 24.55 -26.55
N SER A 630 -6.59 25.44 -26.41
CA SER A 630 -5.18 25.04 -26.49
C SER A 630 -4.75 24.21 -25.27
N PRO A 631 -3.75 23.31 -25.39
CA PRO A 631 -3.23 22.55 -24.26
C PRO A 631 -2.66 23.47 -23.17
N LYS A 632 -3.01 23.20 -21.90
CA LYS A 632 -2.52 23.97 -20.75
C LYS A 632 -1.06 23.67 -20.40
N TYR A 633 -0.60 22.46 -20.68
CA TYR A 633 0.78 22.02 -20.46
C TYR A 633 1.40 21.57 -21.79
N PRO A 634 1.67 22.49 -22.73
CA PRO A 634 2.22 22.14 -24.04
C PRO A 634 3.60 21.47 -23.97
N GLY A 635 4.35 21.65 -22.86
CA GLY A 635 5.60 20.95 -22.61
C GLY A 635 5.45 19.54 -22.02
N GLY A 636 4.22 19.03 -21.87
CA GLY A 636 3.94 17.71 -21.32
C GLY A 636 4.10 17.64 -19.80
N TYR A 637 4.57 16.50 -19.29
CA TYR A 637 4.71 16.27 -17.86
C TYR A 637 5.74 17.15 -17.15
N PRO A 638 6.91 17.51 -17.74
CA PRO A 638 7.84 18.47 -17.13
C PRO A 638 7.19 19.83 -16.83
N ASP A 639 6.38 20.31 -17.77
CA ASP A 639 5.61 21.55 -17.65
C ASP A 639 4.55 21.43 -16.54
N TYR A 640 3.81 20.31 -16.52
CA TYR A 640 2.90 19.99 -15.40
C TYR A 640 3.62 19.95 -14.04
N MET A 641 4.80 19.35 -13.94
CA MET A 641 5.55 19.25 -12.68
C MET A 641 5.87 20.61 -12.07
N VAL A 642 6.13 21.62 -12.91
CA VAL A 642 6.50 22.98 -12.49
C VAL A 642 5.24 23.84 -12.26
N HIS A 643 4.34 23.86 -13.24
CA HIS A 643 3.27 24.86 -13.30
C HIS A 643 1.95 24.38 -12.70
N HIS A 644 1.75 23.08 -12.51
CA HIS A 644 0.55 22.60 -11.84
C HIS A 644 0.53 23.05 -10.38
N GLN A 645 -0.57 23.68 -9.99
CA GLN A 645 -0.86 24.02 -8.61
C GLN A 645 -2.12 23.26 -8.16
N ARG A 646 -1.95 22.35 -7.19
CA ARG A 646 -3.08 21.64 -6.56
C ARG A 646 -3.90 22.58 -5.69
N LYS A 647 -3.22 23.55 -5.08
CA LYS A 647 -3.75 24.72 -4.37
C LYS A 647 -2.84 25.91 -4.69
N PRO A 648 -3.29 27.17 -4.51
CA PRO A 648 -2.43 28.33 -4.66
C PRO A 648 -1.11 28.14 -3.90
N GLY A 649 0.01 28.20 -4.62
CA GLY A 649 1.34 28.04 -4.04
C GLY A 649 1.83 26.60 -3.84
N ILE A 650 1.01 25.57 -4.04
CA ILE A 650 1.38 24.17 -3.75
C ILE A 650 1.28 23.34 -5.03
N GLY A 651 2.42 22.84 -5.52
CA GLY A 651 2.52 21.98 -6.69
C GLY A 651 3.06 20.58 -6.38
N PRO A 652 3.35 19.77 -7.41
CA PRO A 652 3.92 18.43 -7.25
C PRO A 652 5.29 18.42 -6.55
N LEU A 653 6.12 19.44 -6.79
CA LEU A 653 7.46 19.58 -6.21
C LEU A 653 7.50 20.69 -5.15
N ALA A 654 8.13 20.38 -4.01
CA ALA A 654 8.22 21.23 -2.83
C ALA A 654 9.46 22.13 -2.82
N GLY A 655 10.61 21.66 -3.31
CA GLY A 655 11.85 22.43 -3.36
C GLY A 655 11.90 23.54 -4.41
N TRP A 656 12.64 24.62 -4.13
CA TRP A 656 12.91 25.76 -5.02
C TRP A 656 11.67 26.38 -5.67
N ARG A 657 10.65 26.65 -4.86
CA ARG A 657 9.46 27.43 -5.26
C ARG A 657 9.76 28.93 -5.13
N GLY A 658 8.82 29.76 -5.60
CA GLY A 658 9.03 31.21 -5.70
C GLY A 658 9.76 31.58 -6.98
N GLU A 659 9.53 32.78 -7.52
CA GLU A 659 10.09 33.21 -8.83
C GLU A 659 11.63 33.11 -8.89
N ASP A 660 12.32 33.28 -7.76
CA ASP A 660 13.78 33.17 -7.64
C ASP A 660 14.27 31.82 -7.09
N GLY A 661 13.35 30.91 -6.73
CA GLY A 661 13.64 29.62 -6.14
C GLY A 661 14.05 29.64 -4.66
N SER A 662 13.78 30.74 -3.93
CA SER A 662 14.12 30.89 -2.51
C SER A 662 13.13 30.22 -1.54
N GLU A 663 11.93 29.85 -2.00
CA GLU A 663 10.85 29.29 -1.18
C GLU A 663 10.79 27.76 -1.28
N PHE A 664 10.07 27.13 -0.34
CA PHE A 664 9.76 25.70 -0.42
C PHE A 664 8.43 25.36 0.26
N GLY A 665 7.82 24.28 -0.19
CA GLY A 665 6.49 23.81 0.25
C GLY A 665 5.36 24.66 -0.32
N VAL A 666 5.32 25.95 0.02
CA VAL A 666 4.39 26.95 -0.50
C VAL A 666 5.19 28.04 -1.23
N GLY A 667 4.78 28.35 -2.46
CA GLY A 667 5.40 29.40 -3.29
C GLY A 667 4.92 29.37 -4.75
N THR A 668 5.16 30.43 -5.52
CA THR A 668 4.80 30.45 -6.96
C THR A 668 5.60 29.40 -7.76
N PRO A 669 5.11 28.96 -8.94
CA PRO A 669 5.91 28.13 -9.85
C PRO A 669 7.24 28.80 -10.22
N ASN A 670 8.26 27.99 -10.47
CA ASN A 670 9.61 28.44 -10.83
C ASN A 670 10.08 27.67 -12.07
N ASP A 671 10.33 28.37 -13.17
CA ASP A 671 10.72 27.75 -14.45
C ASP A 671 12.05 26.98 -14.36
N ASP A 672 12.94 27.38 -13.45
CA ASP A 672 14.22 26.71 -13.20
C ASP A 672 14.10 25.53 -12.22
N GLN A 673 12.92 25.25 -11.68
CA GLN A 673 12.75 24.26 -10.60
C GLN A 673 13.36 22.90 -10.96
N ILE A 674 13.01 22.32 -12.12
CA ILE A 674 13.56 21.03 -12.55
C ILE A 674 15.09 21.08 -12.67
N GLN A 675 15.65 22.19 -13.15
CA GLN A 675 17.09 22.37 -13.28
C GLN A 675 17.76 22.41 -11.90
N ARG A 676 17.17 23.08 -10.92
CA ARG A 676 17.64 23.07 -9.51
C ARG A 676 17.67 21.67 -8.92
N TYR A 677 16.63 20.85 -9.16
CA TYR A 677 16.66 19.45 -8.73
C TYR A 677 17.80 18.67 -9.39
N LYS A 678 18.04 18.84 -10.70
CA LYS A 678 19.14 18.15 -11.40
C LYS A 678 20.51 18.54 -10.80
N GLU A 679 20.72 19.84 -10.56
CA GLU A 679 21.93 20.37 -9.91
C GLU A 679 22.12 19.81 -8.50
N ASN A 680 21.02 19.60 -7.77
CA ASN A 680 21.03 19.01 -6.43
C ASN A 680 20.97 17.46 -6.44
N GLY A 681 21.29 16.80 -7.55
CA GLY A 681 21.35 15.34 -7.63
C GLY A 681 19.99 14.62 -7.67
N ALA A 682 18.99 15.28 -8.24
CA ALA A 682 17.61 14.84 -8.48
C ALA A 682 16.72 14.74 -7.23
N PHE A 683 17.06 15.40 -6.12
CA PHE A 683 16.21 15.47 -4.93
C PHE A 683 16.25 16.85 -4.26
N PHE A 684 15.27 17.11 -3.40
CA PHE A 684 15.23 18.22 -2.46
C PHE A 684 15.12 17.67 -1.04
N GLU A 685 15.76 18.34 -0.07
CA GLU A 685 15.68 18.02 1.35
C GLU A 685 15.61 19.31 2.16
N HIS A 686 14.73 19.35 3.16
CA HIS A 686 14.76 20.36 4.21
C HIS A 686 14.58 19.70 5.58
N ARG A 687 15.52 19.96 6.49
CA ARG A 687 15.50 19.37 7.83
C ARG A 687 14.42 19.97 8.70
N VAL A 688 13.72 19.10 9.41
CA VAL A 688 12.81 19.51 10.47
C VAL A 688 13.65 20.06 11.64
N ALA A 689 13.21 21.18 12.21
CA ALA A 689 13.89 21.78 13.34
C ALA A 689 14.02 20.77 14.51
N PRO A 690 15.15 20.74 15.24
CA PRO A 690 15.38 19.78 16.32
C PRO A 690 14.25 19.72 17.35
N GLU A 691 13.69 20.87 17.73
CA GLU A 691 12.55 21.03 18.65
C GLU A 691 11.23 20.44 18.11
N HIS A 692 11.14 20.20 16.80
CA HIS A 692 9.97 19.60 16.13
C HIS A 692 10.17 18.09 15.81
N ALA A 693 11.30 17.51 16.22
CA ALA A 693 11.69 16.15 15.82
C ALA A 693 10.74 15.06 16.38
N TYR A 694 10.10 15.32 17.52
CA TYR A 694 9.23 14.39 18.25
C TYR A 694 7.92 15.06 18.64
N PHE A 695 6.96 14.21 19.01
CA PHE A 695 5.61 14.57 19.41
C PHE A 695 4.88 15.43 18.38
N LYS A 696 5.17 15.28 17.08
CA LYS A 696 4.60 16.03 15.95
C LYS A 696 3.06 16.06 15.93
N HIS A 697 2.41 15.08 16.54
CA HIS A 697 0.96 15.04 16.74
C HIS A 697 0.43 16.11 17.70
N ALA A 698 1.28 16.60 18.61
CA ALA A 698 0.96 17.49 19.72
C ALA A 698 1.94 18.67 19.86
N ASN A 699 3.04 18.72 19.10
CA ASN A 699 4.07 19.74 19.19
C ASN A 699 3.62 21.01 18.46
N ARG A 700 3.37 22.09 19.21
CA ARG A 700 2.82 23.34 18.66
C ARG A 700 3.66 23.88 17.51
N GLY A 701 4.98 23.89 17.66
CA GLY A 701 5.90 24.38 16.64
C GLY A 701 5.83 23.57 15.34
N TYR A 702 5.75 22.24 15.42
CA TYR A 702 5.56 21.40 14.22
C TYR A 702 4.17 21.61 13.59
N LEU A 703 3.11 21.73 14.40
CA LEU A 703 1.75 21.93 13.90
C LEU A 703 1.63 23.23 13.11
N ASP A 704 2.19 24.32 13.63
CA ASP A 704 2.16 25.64 13.01
C ASP A 704 3.07 25.68 11.75
N TRP A 705 4.30 25.16 11.86
CA TRP A 705 5.22 25.02 10.72
C TRP A 705 4.62 24.17 9.60
N GLY A 706 3.90 23.10 9.95
CA GLY A 706 3.24 22.24 8.98
C GLY A 706 2.16 22.95 8.16
N ILE A 707 1.47 23.94 8.74
CA ILE A 707 0.50 24.78 8.02
C ILE A 707 1.23 25.76 7.13
N GLU A 708 2.26 26.43 7.67
CA GLU A 708 3.09 27.39 6.93
C GLU A 708 3.67 26.74 5.66
N LYS A 709 4.13 25.49 5.76
CA LYS A 709 4.71 24.75 4.63
C LYS A 709 3.70 23.93 3.82
N GLY A 710 2.39 24.09 4.06
CA GLY A 710 1.34 23.49 3.25
C GLY A 710 1.18 21.97 3.40
N ILE A 711 1.81 21.35 4.40
CA ILE A 711 1.74 19.91 4.66
C ILE A 711 0.64 19.52 5.67
N ARG A 712 0.08 20.51 6.37
CA ARG A 712 -1.10 20.40 7.25
C ARG A 712 -2.16 21.45 6.90
N LEU A 713 -3.40 21.16 7.31
CA LEU A 713 -4.56 22.03 7.09
C LEU A 713 -5.13 22.61 8.39
N SER A 714 -4.67 22.16 9.55
CA SER A 714 -5.21 22.52 10.85
C SER A 714 -4.13 22.58 11.93
N PRO A 715 -4.20 23.58 12.85
CA PRO A 715 -3.30 23.71 14.00
C PRO A 715 -3.76 22.87 15.21
N GLU A 716 -4.89 22.18 15.09
CA GLU A 716 -5.35 21.26 16.14
C GLU A 716 -4.42 20.04 16.24
N PRO A 717 -4.22 19.51 17.46
CA PRO A 717 -3.46 18.28 17.64
C PRO A 717 -4.15 17.10 16.96
N THR A 718 -3.37 16.10 16.58
CA THR A 718 -3.90 14.80 16.19
C THR A 718 -4.18 13.98 17.45
N ILE A 719 -5.45 13.79 17.79
CA ILE A 719 -5.89 12.99 18.94
C ILE A 719 -6.01 11.51 18.55
N PHE A 720 -5.33 10.63 19.27
CA PHE A 720 -5.36 9.20 19.00
C PHE A 720 -6.71 8.58 19.41
N GLN A 721 -7.32 7.85 18.49
CA GLN A 721 -8.65 7.26 18.58
C GLN A 721 -8.56 5.78 18.97
N LEU A 722 -8.49 5.51 20.27
CA LEU A 722 -8.60 4.16 20.82
C LEU A 722 -9.98 3.57 20.51
N TYR A 723 -11.02 4.39 20.66
CA TYR A 723 -12.40 4.13 20.23
C TYR A 723 -12.71 4.91 18.96
N SER A 724 -13.23 4.25 17.91
CA SER A 724 -13.51 4.88 16.61
C SER A 724 -15.00 5.14 16.41
N GLU A 725 -15.44 6.38 16.64
CA GLU A 725 -16.83 6.80 16.40
C GLU A 725 -17.31 6.59 14.94
N PRO A 726 -16.48 6.79 13.89
CA PRO A 726 -16.89 6.43 12.52
C PRO A 726 -17.36 4.99 12.37
N LEU A 727 -16.71 4.02 13.04
CA LEU A 727 -17.12 2.62 13.00
C LEU A 727 -18.46 2.43 13.73
N GLN A 728 -18.62 3.04 14.90
CA GLN A 728 -19.88 2.96 15.64
C GLN A 728 -21.06 3.51 14.84
N ARG A 729 -20.89 4.58 14.05
CA ARG A 729 -21.96 5.10 13.19
C ARG A 729 -22.41 4.09 12.12
N PHE A 730 -21.49 3.31 11.56
CA PHE A 730 -21.86 2.21 10.66
C PHE A 730 -22.57 1.09 11.42
N ARG A 731 -22.12 0.75 12.63
CA ARG A 731 -22.76 -0.25 13.49
C ARG A 731 -24.18 0.14 13.87
N LEU A 732 -24.42 1.41 14.22
CA LEU A 732 -25.75 1.95 14.51
C LEU A 732 -26.68 1.89 13.29
N ALA A 733 -26.17 2.12 12.09
CA ALA A 733 -26.95 1.95 10.86
C ALA A 733 -27.41 0.50 10.66
N ALA A 734 -26.55 -0.47 10.95
CA ALA A 734 -26.95 -1.88 10.94
C ALA A 734 -28.02 -2.20 12.00
N ARG A 735 -28.06 -1.46 13.11
CA ARG A 735 -29.08 -1.58 14.17
C ARG A 735 -30.37 -0.79 13.89
N GLY A 736 -30.46 -0.13 12.73
CA GLY A 736 -31.68 0.57 12.31
C GLY A 736 -31.70 2.08 12.60
N HIS A 737 -30.57 2.68 12.98
CA HIS A 737 -30.47 4.11 13.27
C HIS A 737 -29.80 4.91 12.15
N GLY A 738 -30.17 6.19 12.03
CA GLY A 738 -29.67 7.07 10.97
C GLY A 738 -30.36 6.89 9.63
N GLU A 739 -30.10 7.81 8.70
CA GLU A 739 -30.84 7.92 7.43
C GLU A 739 -30.54 6.79 6.44
N ARG A 740 -29.29 6.32 6.41
CA ARG A 740 -28.82 5.28 5.48
C ARG A 740 -28.56 3.99 6.24
N GLN A 741 -29.30 2.95 5.88
CA GLN A 741 -29.16 1.62 6.46
C GLN A 741 -28.56 0.63 5.45
N PRO A 742 -27.81 -0.39 5.92
CA PRO A 742 -27.37 -1.47 5.05
C PRO A 742 -28.56 -2.30 4.56
N PRO A 743 -28.48 -2.88 3.35
CA PRO A 743 -29.43 -3.90 2.94
C PRO A 743 -29.32 -5.11 3.87
N GLU A 744 -30.39 -5.90 3.96
CA GLU A 744 -30.48 -7.02 4.91
C GLU A 744 -29.30 -8.00 4.78
N ARG A 745 -28.89 -8.30 3.54
CA ARG A 745 -27.72 -9.16 3.23
C ARG A 745 -26.38 -8.68 3.82
N ALA A 746 -26.27 -7.41 4.23
CA ALA A 746 -25.06 -6.82 4.78
C ALA A 746 -25.18 -6.44 6.26
N ARG A 747 -26.38 -6.51 6.85
CA ARG A 747 -26.68 -5.99 8.19
C ARG A 747 -25.79 -6.63 9.26
N ASP A 748 -25.82 -7.95 9.39
CA ASP A 748 -25.02 -8.69 10.37
C ASP A 748 -23.51 -8.48 10.18
N ARG A 749 -23.06 -8.44 8.92
CA ARG A 749 -21.65 -8.18 8.59
C ARG A 749 -21.22 -6.81 9.11
N VAL A 750 -22.00 -5.77 8.79
CA VAL A 750 -21.70 -4.40 9.21
C VAL A 750 -21.74 -4.30 10.73
N GLU A 751 -22.78 -4.82 11.38
CA GLU A 751 -22.89 -4.77 12.84
C GLU A 751 -21.71 -5.46 13.54
N ARG A 752 -21.29 -6.62 13.06
CA ARG A 752 -20.22 -7.41 13.67
C ARG A 752 -18.85 -6.77 13.52
N TYR A 753 -18.48 -6.34 12.31
CA TYR A 753 -17.09 -5.98 12.03
C TYR A 753 -16.76 -4.51 12.29
N PHE A 754 -17.77 -3.61 12.29
CA PHE A 754 -17.60 -2.19 12.59
C PHE A 754 -17.62 -1.91 14.11
N ASP A 755 -17.00 -2.78 14.91
CA ASP A 755 -16.83 -2.50 16.33
C ASP A 755 -15.84 -1.32 16.53
N PRO A 756 -16.23 -0.29 17.30
CA PRO A 756 -15.39 0.89 17.52
C PRO A 756 -14.12 0.61 18.30
N LEU A 757 -14.12 -0.41 19.16
CA LEU A 757 -12.92 -0.93 19.80
C LEU A 757 -12.38 -2.10 18.96
N PRO A 758 -11.07 -2.14 18.69
CA PRO A 758 -10.54 -3.21 17.87
C PRO A 758 -10.64 -4.56 18.60
N PHE A 759 -10.85 -5.61 17.82
CA PHE A 759 -10.98 -6.99 18.29
C PHE A 759 -10.52 -7.94 17.20
N TRP A 760 -10.22 -9.18 17.59
CA TRP A 760 -9.88 -10.22 16.63
C TRP A 760 -11.12 -11.03 16.22
N TYR A 761 -11.15 -11.43 14.94
CA TYR A 761 -12.06 -12.43 14.42
C TYR A 761 -11.34 -13.35 13.43
N PRO A 762 -11.80 -14.61 13.26
CA PRO A 762 -11.18 -15.53 12.31
C PRO A 762 -11.20 -15.00 10.87
N PRO A 763 -10.13 -15.20 10.09
CA PRO A 763 -10.12 -14.89 8.66
C PRO A 763 -11.27 -15.57 7.88
N PHE A 764 -11.69 -14.96 6.78
CA PHE A 764 -12.98 -15.30 6.15
C PHE A 764 -12.95 -16.63 5.43
N GLU A 765 -11.88 -16.95 4.73
CA GLU A 765 -11.79 -18.22 4.02
C GLU A 765 -11.73 -19.38 5.01
N GLY A 766 -10.91 -19.28 6.07
CA GLY A 766 -10.85 -20.27 7.16
C GLY A 766 -12.20 -20.53 7.83
N SER A 767 -12.99 -19.49 8.10
CA SER A 767 -14.31 -19.64 8.70
C SER A 767 -15.41 -20.15 7.75
N GLN A 768 -15.11 -20.31 6.46
CA GLN A 768 -16.08 -20.68 5.41
C GLN A 768 -15.72 -21.95 4.64
N VAL A 769 -14.59 -22.57 4.96
CA VAL A 769 -14.20 -23.88 4.43
C VAL A 769 -14.15 -24.90 5.57
N ASP A 770 -14.27 -26.17 5.22
CA ASP A 770 -13.98 -27.25 6.16
C ASP A 770 -12.47 -27.28 6.46
N GLU A 771 -12.08 -26.81 7.65
CA GLU A 771 -10.69 -26.78 8.08
C GLU A 771 -10.06 -28.17 8.16
N ALA A 772 -10.86 -29.23 8.33
CA ALA A 772 -10.35 -30.60 8.28
C ALA A 772 -9.95 -31.00 6.85
N SER A 773 -10.73 -30.58 5.85
CA SER A 773 -10.42 -30.79 4.43
C SER A 773 -9.27 -29.93 3.91
N PHE A 774 -9.06 -28.74 4.48
CA PHE A 774 -7.99 -27.80 4.10
C PHE A 774 -7.20 -27.32 5.34
N PRO A 775 -6.34 -28.18 5.92
CA PRO A 775 -5.75 -27.95 7.25
C PRO A 775 -4.58 -26.96 7.26
N LEU A 776 -4.02 -26.59 6.11
CA LEU A 776 -2.84 -25.73 6.00
C LEU A 776 -3.22 -24.33 5.51
N HIS A 777 -2.49 -23.33 5.98
CA HIS A 777 -2.50 -21.98 5.41
C HIS A 777 -1.48 -21.89 4.28
N ALA A 778 -1.81 -21.17 3.21
CA ALA A 778 -0.88 -20.90 2.12
C ALA A 778 -0.63 -19.40 1.98
N ILE A 779 0.64 -19.00 1.96
CA ILE A 779 1.03 -17.59 1.82
C ILE A 779 2.10 -17.41 0.75
N THR A 780 2.25 -16.18 0.26
CA THR A 780 3.38 -15.80 -0.59
C THR A 780 4.26 -14.77 0.10
N GLN A 781 5.57 -14.92 -0.07
CA GLN A 781 6.54 -13.87 0.25
C GLN A 781 7.13 -13.31 -1.03
N ARG A 782 7.58 -12.06 -1.00
CA ARG A 782 8.18 -11.43 -2.18
C ARG A 782 9.69 -11.58 -2.12
N PRO A 783 10.33 -12.12 -3.18
CA PRO A 783 11.78 -12.30 -3.17
C PRO A 783 12.49 -10.94 -3.18
N MET A 784 13.51 -10.78 -2.33
CA MET A 784 14.24 -9.52 -2.18
C MET A 784 14.86 -8.94 -3.46
N HIS A 785 15.15 -9.81 -4.43
CA HIS A 785 15.82 -9.49 -5.67
C HIS A 785 14.85 -9.33 -6.84
N MET A 786 13.52 -9.43 -6.67
CA MET A 786 12.57 -9.11 -7.73
C MET A 786 11.55 -8.06 -7.29
N TYR A 787 10.95 -7.41 -8.28
CA TYR A 787 9.86 -6.48 -8.06
C TYR A 787 8.59 -6.99 -8.72
N HIS A 788 7.74 -7.65 -7.94
CA HIS A 788 6.50 -8.27 -8.43
C HIS A 788 6.79 -9.11 -9.69
N SER A 789 5.94 -9.01 -10.72
CA SER A 789 6.13 -9.71 -11.98
C SER A 789 7.18 -9.08 -12.89
N TRP A 790 7.59 -7.82 -12.66
CA TRP A 790 8.52 -7.06 -13.51
C TRP A 790 9.96 -7.57 -13.48
N GLY A 791 10.36 -8.31 -12.44
CA GLY A 791 11.73 -8.79 -12.29
C GLY A 791 12.11 -9.96 -13.21
N SER A 792 11.15 -10.73 -13.69
CA SER A 792 11.43 -12.01 -14.36
C SER A 792 11.85 -11.88 -15.83
N GLN A 793 11.77 -10.68 -16.42
CA GLN A 793 12.39 -10.39 -17.72
C GLN A 793 13.88 -10.02 -17.57
N ASN A 794 14.32 -9.67 -16.36
CA ASN A 794 15.65 -9.16 -16.09
C ASN A 794 16.66 -10.31 -15.98
N ALA A 795 17.50 -10.47 -17.00
CA ALA A 795 18.42 -11.60 -17.10
C ALA A 795 19.34 -11.80 -15.89
N TRP A 796 19.75 -10.75 -15.18
CA TRP A 796 20.60 -10.90 -13.98
C TRP A 796 19.82 -11.39 -12.78
N LEU A 797 18.58 -10.92 -12.59
CA LEU A 797 17.74 -11.36 -11.48
C LEU A 797 17.28 -12.82 -11.67
N ARG A 798 17.03 -13.23 -12.92
CA ARG A 798 16.70 -14.61 -13.28
C ARG A 798 17.81 -15.61 -12.94
N GLN A 799 19.08 -15.20 -13.00
CA GLN A 799 20.20 -16.05 -12.58
C GLN A 799 20.16 -16.39 -11.08
N ILE A 800 19.50 -15.56 -10.27
CA ILE A 800 19.31 -15.79 -8.84
C ILE A 800 18.09 -16.70 -8.62
N THR A 801 16.98 -16.42 -9.29
CA THR A 801 15.75 -17.23 -9.18
C THR A 801 14.97 -17.16 -10.49
N ALA A 802 14.90 -18.27 -11.22
CA ALA A 802 14.07 -18.40 -12.42
C ALA A 802 12.83 -19.29 -12.19
N ALA A 803 12.82 -20.07 -11.10
CA ALA A 803 11.70 -20.92 -10.72
C ALA A 803 11.55 -20.94 -9.19
N ASN A 804 10.33 -21.16 -8.71
CA ASN A 804 10.02 -21.27 -7.29
C ASN A 804 9.71 -22.72 -6.89
N ARG A 805 9.75 -22.97 -5.58
CA ARG A 805 9.34 -24.23 -4.93
C ARG A 805 8.26 -23.92 -3.91
N LEU A 806 7.42 -24.90 -3.59
CA LEU A 806 6.53 -24.82 -2.44
C LEU A 806 7.29 -25.27 -1.20
N TYR A 807 7.55 -24.35 -0.29
CA TYR A 807 8.23 -24.66 0.97
C TYR A 807 7.22 -25.15 2.00
N ILE A 808 7.51 -26.30 2.59
CA ILE A 808 6.68 -26.95 3.61
C ILE A 808 7.53 -27.33 4.82
N HIS A 809 6.93 -27.35 6.01
CA HIS A 809 7.61 -27.85 7.19
C HIS A 809 7.96 -29.34 7.04
N ARG A 810 9.08 -29.80 7.62
CA ARG A 810 9.53 -31.20 7.48
C ARG A 810 8.47 -32.21 7.92
N SER A 811 7.77 -31.94 9.02
CA SER A 811 6.70 -32.81 9.50
C SER A 811 5.54 -32.95 8.52
N VAL A 812 5.27 -31.92 7.70
CA VAL A 812 4.25 -31.99 6.64
C VAL A 812 4.74 -32.90 5.52
N GLY A 813 6.01 -32.76 5.12
CA GLY A 813 6.65 -33.65 4.14
C GLY A 813 6.62 -35.12 4.58
N GLU A 814 6.98 -35.40 5.83
CA GLU A 814 6.91 -36.73 6.43
C GLU A 814 5.48 -37.30 6.42
N ALA A 815 4.48 -36.49 6.79
CA ALA A 815 3.09 -36.92 6.82
C ALA A 815 2.53 -37.33 5.45
N ILE A 816 2.98 -36.70 4.36
CA ILE A 816 2.56 -37.02 2.99
C ILE A 816 3.56 -37.91 2.24
N GLY A 817 4.67 -38.31 2.87
CA GLY A 817 5.74 -39.09 2.25
C GLY A 817 6.47 -38.36 1.12
N ALA A 818 6.61 -37.03 1.19
CA ALA A 818 7.32 -36.21 0.20
C ALA A 818 8.72 -35.81 0.67
N ALA A 819 9.69 -35.92 -0.23
CA ALA A 819 11.06 -35.41 -0.07
C ALA A 819 11.27 -34.13 -0.89
N ASP A 820 12.47 -33.55 -0.79
CA ASP A 820 12.86 -32.40 -1.61
C ASP A 820 12.71 -32.68 -3.11
N ASP A 821 12.14 -31.71 -3.83
CA ASP A 821 11.81 -31.74 -5.26
C ASP A 821 10.78 -32.80 -5.71
N ASP A 822 10.16 -33.54 -4.78
CA ASP A 822 8.99 -34.36 -5.09
C ASP A 822 7.83 -33.48 -5.59
N TRP A 823 7.01 -34.05 -6.45
CA TRP A 823 5.82 -33.42 -6.98
C TRP A 823 4.65 -33.57 -6.00
N VAL A 824 3.87 -32.50 -5.86
CA VAL A 824 2.66 -32.48 -5.03
C VAL A 824 1.52 -31.81 -5.77
N TRP A 825 0.30 -32.21 -5.41
CA TRP A 825 -0.90 -31.41 -5.64
C TRP A 825 -1.14 -30.52 -4.43
N LEU A 826 -1.30 -29.23 -4.69
CA LEU A 826 -1.79 -28.27 -3.70
C LEU A 826 -3.18 -27.81 -4.15
N ALA A 827 -4.19 -28.02 -3.31
CA ALA A 827 -5.58 -27.73 -3.65
C ALA A 827 -6.23 -26.81 -2.61
N SER A 828 -7.04 -25.86 -3.08
CA SER A 828 -7.98 -25.07 -2.26
C SER A 828 -9.43 -25.47 -2.60
N HIS A 829 -10.41 -24.76 -2.03
CA HIS A 829 -11.81 -24.95 -2.40
C HIS A 829 -12.09 -24.62 -3.88
N LEU A 830 -11.20 -23.86 -4.55
CA LEU A 830 -11.42 -23.30 -5.88
C LEU A 830 -10.87 -24.23 -6.97
N SER A 831 -9.60 -24.63 -6.81
CA SER A 831 -8.86 -25.37 -7.83
C SER A 831 -7.65 -26.09 -7.21
N ARG A 832 -6.79 -26.65 -8.06
CA ARG A 832 -5.52 -27.25 -7.65
C ARG A 832 -4.38 -26.85 -8.59
N ILE A 833 -3.16 -26.88 -8.07
CA ILE A 833 -1.92 -26.70 -8.82
C ILE A 833 -0.99 -27.88 -8.57
N LYS A 834 -0.15 -28.20 -9.56
CA LYS A 834 0.92 -29.20 -9.43
C LYS A 834 2.26 -28.51 -9.38
N CYS A 835 3.06 -28.76 -8.35
CA CYS A 835 4.35 -28.10 -8.17
C CYS A 835 5.34 -28.99 -7.40
N GLN A 836 6.60 -28.58 -7.37
CA GLN A 836 7.65 -29.25 -6.61
C GLN A 836 7.83 -28.63 -5.21
N VAL A 837 8.09 -29.46 -4.21
CA VAL A 837 8.28 -29.02 -2.82
C VAL A 837 9.73 -28.87 -2.40
N ARG A 838 9.96 -28.11 -1.33
CA ARG A 838 11.18 -28.12 -0.52
C ARG A 838 10.83 -28.18 0.96
N LEU A 839 11.54 -29.02 1.70
CA LEU A 839 11.38 -29.14 3.15
C LEU A 839 12.17 -28.03 3.86
N MET A 840 11.54 -27.36 4.82
CA MET A 840 12.15 -26.24 5.56
C MET A 840 11.65 -26.18 7.01
N ASP A 841 12.57 -26.25 7.98
CA ASP A 841 12.22 -26.17 9.41
C ASP A 841 11.84 -24.75 9.86
N GLY A 842 12.29 -23.72 9.14
CA GLY A 842 11.97 -22.30 9.40
C GLY A 842 10.58 -21.86 8.92
N VAL A 843 9.59 -22.76 8.95
CA VAL A 843 8.20 -22.50 8.57
C VAL A 843 7.29 -23.05 9.67
N ASN A 844 6.28 -22.29 10.07
CA ASN A 844 5.26 -22.80 10.99
C ASN A 844 4.64 -24.11 10.44
N PRO A 845 4.49 -25.18 11.24
CA PRO A 845 4.00 -26.49 10.76
C PRO A 845 2.59 -26.50 10.13
N HIS A 846 1.79 -25.45 10.31
CA HIS A 846 0.47 -25.28 9.69
C HIS A 846 0.50 -24.39 8.44
N THR A 847 1.68 -24.04 7.94
CA THR A 847 1.85 -23.12 6.82
C THR A 847 2.66 -23.75 5.69
N VAL A 848 2.22 -23.52 4.46
CA VAL A 848 3.03 -23.69 3.25
C VAL A 848 3.25 -22.32 2.62
N TRP A 849 4.39 -22.12 1.96
CA TRP A 849 4.65 -20.83 1.33
C TRP A 849 5.52 -20.92 0.08
N THR A 850 5.48 -19.88 -0.75
CA THR A 850 6.35 -19.76 -1.92
C THR A 850 6.68 -18.31 -2.25
N TRP A 851 7.63 -18.11 -3.18
CA TRP A 851 7.96 -16.80 -3.72
C TRP A 851 6.86 -16.31 -4.68
N ASN A 852 6.37 -15.11 -4.42
CA ASN A 852 5.37 -14.44 -5.23
C ASN A 852 5.93 -14.06 -6.61
N ALA A 853 5.07 -14.12 -7.63
CA ALA A 853 5.28 -13.59 -8.98
C ALA A 853 6.35 -14.25 -9.86
N ILE A 854 6.94 -15.38 -9.43
CA ILE A 854 7.94 -16.09 -10.23
C ILE A 854 7.30 -16.76 -11.46
N GLY A 855 6.22 -17.54 -11.25
CA GLY A 855 5.51 -18.25 -12.31
C GLY A 855 4.98 -17.33 -13.42
N LYS A 856 5.35 -17.60 -14.67
CA LYS A 856 4.96 -16.82 -15.86
C LYS A 856 4.14 -17.62 -16.84
N ARG A 857 3.31 -16.91 -17.61
CA ARG A 857 2.68 -17.52 -18.77
C ARG A 857 3.68 -17.62 -19.92
N ARG A 858 3.67 -18.75 -20.63
CA ARG A 858 4.46 -18.97 -21.85
C ARG A 858 4.12 -17.90 -22.90
N GLY A 859 5.14 -17.41 -23.62
CA GLY A 859 4.99 -16.36 -24.65
C GLY A 859 5.00 -14.91 -24.14
N ALA A 860 5.06 -14.69 -22.82
CA ALA A 860 5.17 -13.35 -22.24
C ALA A 860 6.62 -12.98 -21.88
N TRP A 861 6.86 -11.69 -21.61
CA TRP A 861 8.11 -11.16 -21.04
C TRP A 861 9.38 -11.36 -21.90
N GLY A 862 9.24 -11.67 -23.19
CA GLY A 862 10.40 -11.96 -24.06
C GLY A 862 11.21 -13.18 -23.59
N LEU A 863 10.54 -14.12 -22.91
CA LEU A 863 11.13 -15.37 -22.46
C LEU A 863 11.03 -16.44 -23.55
N SER A 864 11.92 -17.43 -23.52
CA SER A 864 11.79 -18.61 -24.38
C SER A 864 10.56 -19.43 -23.97
N GLU A 865 10.05 -20.25 -24.90
CA GLU A 865 8.86 -21.06 -24.65
C GLU A 865 9.05 -22.12 -23.55
N ASP A 866 10.31 -22.51 -23.31
CA ASP A 866 10.77 -23.49 -22.33
C ASP A 866 11.43 -22.83 -21.09
N ALA A 867 11.25 -21.52 -20.91
CA ALA A 867 11.83 -20.79 -19.79
C ALA A 867 11.42 -21.42 -18.44
N PRO A 868 12.34 -21.54 -17.46
CA PRO A 868 12.02 -22.13 -16.15
C PRO A 868 10.86 -21.43 -15.46
N GLU A 869 10.70 -20.13 -15.67
CA GLU A 869 9.61 -19.34 -15.11
C GLU A 869 8.22 -19.85 -15.50
N SER A 870 8.07 -20.41 -16.70
CA SER A 870 6.80 -20.90 -17.23
C SER A 870 6.67 -22.42 -17.22
N ARG A 871 7.79 -23.15 -17.26
CA ARG A 871 7.80 -24.61 -17.17
C ARG A 871 7.80 -25.11 -15.73
N ASP A 872 8.63 -24.51 -14.88
CA ASP A 872 8.93 -24.99 -13.52
C ASP A 872 8.36 -24.04 -12.44
N GLY A 873 8.04 -22.79 -12.79
CA GLY A 873 7.52 -21.77 -11.89
C GLY A 873 5.98 -21.71 -11.86
N PHE A 874 5.40 -21.48 -10.68
CA PHE A 874 3.94 -21.49 -10.48
C PHE A 874 3.45 -20.30 -9.64
N LEU A 875 2.13 -20.07 -9.63
CA LEU A 875 1.47 -19.04 -8.82
C LEU A 875 0.43 -19.65 -7.87
N LEU A 876 0.40 -19.21 -6.61
CA LEU A 876 -0.71 -19.51 -5.70
C LEU A 876 -2.01 -18.81 -6.12
N ASN A 877 -1.92 -17.76 -6.93
CA ASN A 877 -3.07 -16.99 -7.43
C ASN A 877 -4.12 -17.85 -8.15
N HIS A 878 -3.74 -19.00 -8.71
CA HIS A 878 -4.69 -19.96 -9.30
C HIS A 878 -5.65 -20.58 -8.25
N LEU A 879 -5.23 -20.63 -6.99
CA LEU A 879 -5.97 -21.21 -5.87
C LEU A 879 -6.81 -20.19 -5.08
N ILE A 880 -6.55 -18.89 -5.24
CA ILE A 880 -7.18 -17.82 -4.44
C ILE A 880 -8.44 -17.34 -5.16
N GLY A 881 -9.61 -17.49 -4.54
CA GLY A 881 -10.86 -16.93 -5.07
C GLY A 881 -10.94 -15.42 -4.86
N GLU A 882 -11.41 -14.68 -5.87
CA GLU A 882 -11.75 -13.26 -5.77
C GLU A 882 -13.07 -13.02 -5.02
N LEU A 883 -13.93 -14.04 -5.01
CA LEU A 883 -15.18 -14.10 -4.26
C LEU A 883 -15.13 -15.23 -3.24
N LEU A 884 -15.68 -14.98 -2.04
CA LEU A 884 -15.89 -16.02 -1.03
C LEU A 884 -16.82 -17.13 -1.56
N PRO A 885 -16.80 -18.32 -0.95
CA PRO A 885 -17.76 -19.38 -1.27
C PRO A 885 -19.21 -18.90 -1.21
N GLU A 886 -20.06 -19.51 -2.04
CA GLU A 886 -21.49 -19.20 -2.05
C GLU A 886 -22.15 -19.59 -0.73
N ARG A 887 -23.03 -18.72 -0.22
CA ARG A 887 -23.85 -18.95 0.99
C ARG A 887 -25.32 -19.06 0.62
N GLU A 888 -26.16 -19.43 1.60
CA GLU A 888 -27.62 -19.39 1.43
C GLU A 888 -28.08 -18.02 0.91
N GLY A 889 -28.84 -18.02 -0.19
CA GLY A 889 -29.29 -16.81 -0.89
C GLY A 889 -28.42 -16.36 -2.07
N GLY A 890 -27.33 -17.07 -2.40
CA GLY A 890 -26.60 -16.96 -3.68
C GLY A 890 -25.70 -15.73 -3.88
N TYR A 891 -25.79 -14.72 -3.01
CA TYR A 891 -24.91 -13.54 -3.08
C TYR A 891 -23.51 -13.86 -2.54
N ARG A 892 -22.47 -13.49 -3.29
CA ARG A 892 -21.05 -13.72 -2.93
C ARG A 892 -20.34 -12.40 -2.64
N PHE A 893 -19.78 -12.26 -1.45
CA PHE A 893 -18.91 -11.12 -1.10
C PHE A 893 -17.51 -11.32 -1.69
N SER A 894 -16.82 -10.21 -1.95
CA SER A 894 -15.39 -10.26 -2.31
C SER A 894 -14.56 -10.92 -1.21
N ASN A 895 -13.50 -11.64 -1.60
CA ASN A 895 -12.52 -12.19 -0.68
C ASN A 895 -11.58 -11.07 -0.18
N SER A 896 -12.11 -10.25 0.71
CA SER A 896 -11.46 -9.03 1.19
C SER A 896 -11.85 -8.70 2.64
N ASP A 897 -11.13 -7.76 3.23
CA ASP A 897 -11.50 -7.17 4.52
C ASP A 897 -12.87 -6.48 4.42
N PRO A 898 -13.84 -6.78 5.31
CA PRO A 898 -15.21 -6.31 5.19
C PRO A 898 -15.38 -4.80 5.43
N ILE A 899 -14.35 -4.14 5.96
CA ILE A 899 -14.36 -2.72 6.28
C ILE A 899 -13.69 -1.94 5.17
N THR A 900 -12.48 -2.33 4.77
CA THR A 900 -11.67 -1.57 3.80
C THR A 900 -11.72 -2.12 2.38
N GLY A 901 -12.22 -3.34 2.17
CA GLY A 901 -12.15 -4.02 0.88
C GLY A 901 -10.74 -4.43 0.47
N GLN A 902 -9.74 -4.45 1.37
CA GLN A 902 -8.42 -4.95 1.01
C GLN A 902 -8.48 -6.43 0.65
N ALA A 903 -7.93 -6.80 -0.50
CA ALA A 903 -7.77 -8.19 -0.94
C ALA A 903 -7.10 -9.06 0.14
N ALA A 904 -7.76 -10.15 0.50
CA ALA A 904 -7.33 -11.11 1.53
C ALA A 904 -6.48 -12.25 0.93
N TRP A 905 -5.27 -11.91 0.48
CA TRP A 905 -4.36 -12.86 -0.17
C TRP A 905 -3.90 -14.02 0.72
N PHE A 906 -3.88 -13.83 2.04
CA PHE A 906 -3.26 -14.75 2.99
C PHE A 906 -4.28 -15.52 3.84
N ASP A 907 -5.57 -15.41 3.51
CA ASP A 907 -6.62 -16.24 4.10
C ASP A 907 -6.64 -17.65 3.49
N LEU A 908 -5.94 -17.85 2.37
CA LEU A 908 -5.94 -19.07 1.57
C LEU A 908 -5.71 -20.33 2.40
N ARG A 909 -6.68 -21.25 2.33
CA ARG A 909 -6.64 -22.57 2.95
C ARG A 909 -6.39 -23.64 1.91
N VAL A 910 -5.50 -24.57 2.22
CA VAL A 910 -5.09 -25.62 1.28
C VAL A 910 -4.93 -26.99 1.94
N ARG A 911 -5.01 -28.01 1.10
CA ARG A 911 -4.50 -29.36 1.38
C ARG A 911 -3.41 -29.71 0.39
N ILE A 912 -2.51 -30.58 0.84
CA ILE A 912 -1.35 -31.03 0.07
C ILE A 912 -1.33 -32.56 0.03
N GLU A 913 -1.05 -33.12 -1.14
CA GLU A 913 -0.90 -34.56 -1.33
C GLU A 913 0.25 -34.82 -2.31
N LYS A 914 0.95 -35.95 -2.15
CA LYS A 914 2.00 -36.35 -3.08
C LYS A 914 1.40 -36.63 -4.45
N ALA A 915 2.08 -36.19 -5.51
CA ALA A 915 1.66 -36.37 -6.88
C ALA A 915 2.68 -37.21 -7.65
N GLU A 916 2.22 -37.83 -8.74
CA GLU A 916 3.11 -38.47 -9.71
C GLU A 916 4.05 -37.44 -10.34
N ALA A 917 5.28 -37.85 -10.62
CA ALA A 917 6.28 -37.00 -11.25
C ALA A 917 5.80 -36.47 -12.63
N CYS A 918 6.24 -35.27 -12.97
CA CYS A 918 5.91 -34.58 -14.22
C CYS A 918 7.13 -33.78 -14.70
N ASP A 919 7.07 -33.26 -15.92
CA ASP A 919 8.09 -32.41 -16.52
C ASP A 919 7.77 -30.91 -16.39
N HIS A 920 6.57 -30.54 -15.93
CA HIS A 920 6.12 -29.15 -15.83
C HIS A 920 5.07 -28.95 -14.73
N VAL A 921 4.92 -27.70 -14.28
CA VAL A 921 3.88 -27.30 -13.32
C VAL A 921 2.50 -27.25 -13.97
N GLU A 922 1.46 -27.43 -13.16
CA GLU A 922 0.06 -27.27 -13.61
C GLU A 922 -0.65 -26.16 -12.81
N PRO A 923 -1.54 -25.37 -13.42
CA PRO A 923 -2.00 -25.46 -14.82
C PRO A 923 -0.97 -25.03 -15.86
N TYR A 924 -0.92 -25.75 -16.99
CA TYR A 924 -0.04 -25.47 -18.12
C TYR A 924 -0.83 -24.88 -19.28
N PHE A 925 -0.51 -23.64 -19.68
CA PHE A 925 -1.25 -22.91 -20.70
C PHE A 925 -0.52 -22.89 -22.04
N GLU A 926 -1.30 -22.78 -23.12
CA GLU A 926 -0.76 -22.51 -24.45
C GLU A 926 0.00 -21.17 -24.49
N PRO A 927 1.09 -21.08 -25.28
CA PRO A 927 1.85 -19.85 -25.44
C PRO A 927 0.99 -18.69 -25.95
N LEU A 928 1.19 -17.52 -25.35
CA LEU A 928 0.69 -16.26 -25.91
C LEU A 928 1.44 -15.93 -27.21
N GLY A 929 0.74 -15.34 -28.18
CA GLY A 929 1.41 -14.74 -29.33
C GLY A 929 2.30 -13.58 -28.91
N THR A 930 3.37 -13.33 -29.67
CA THR A 930 4.36 -12.29 -29.38
C THR A 930 4.01 -10.93 -29.98
N GLY A 931 2.86 -10.80 -30.67
CA GLY A 931 2.51 -9.60 -31.43
C GLY A 931 3.58 -9.22 -32.44
N THR A 932 3.92 -7.95 -32.46
CA THR A 932 4.94 -7.38 -33.35
C THR A 932 6.32 -7.35 -32.70
N GLN A 933 6.49 -8.00 -31.54
CA GLN A 933 7.77 -8.03 -30.84
C GLN A 933 8.84 -8.75 -31.67
N PRO A 934 10.08 -8.22 -31.72
CA PRO A 934 11.17 -8.91 -32.37
C PRO A 934 11.49 -10.22 -31.65
N ALA A 935 12.07 -11.17 -32.38
CA ALA A 935 12.57 -12.41 -31.77
C ALA A 935 13.56 -12.09 -30.64
N SER A 936 13.35 -12.71 -29.48
CA SER A 936 14.26 -12.54 -28.35
C SER A 936 15.62 -13.19 -28.68
N PRO A 937 16.74 -12.53 -28.32
CA PRO A 937 18.06 -13.07 -28.63
C PRO A 937 18.33 -14.34 -27.82
N GLY A 938 18.86 -15.39 -28.45
CA GLY A 938 19.21 -16.64 -27.77
C GLY A 938 20.31 -16.48 -26.70
N LYS A 939 21.11 -15.40 -26.78
CA LYS A 939 22.10 -15.03 -25.77
C LYS A 939 22.12 -13.51 -25.55
N LEU A 940 21.88 -13.08 -24.32
CA LEU A 940 22.05 -11.69 -23.90
C LEU A 940 23.49 -11.47 -23.42
N ALA A 941 24.33 -10.82 -24.23
CA ALA A 941 25.71 -10.51 -23.91
C ALA A 941 25.90 -9.03 -23.56
N PHE A 942 25.32 -8.58 -22.43
CA PHE A 942 25.48 -7.19 -21.99
C PHE A 942 26.96 -6.80 -21.88
N GLY A 943 27.27 -5.65 -22.46
CA GLY A 943 28.59 -5.06 -22.46
C GLY A 943 29.62 -5.69 -23.39
N ALA A 944 29.25 -6.65 -24.24
CA ALA A 944 30.09 -7.05 -25.38
C ALA A 944 30.35 -5.87 -26.34
N GLU A 945 29.35 -5.02 -26.53
CA GLU A 945 29.42 -3.80 -27.33
C GLU A 945 30.36 -2.73 -26.76
N PHE A 946 30.56 -2.69 -25.44
CA PHE A 946 31.54 -1.78 -24.81
C PHE A 946 32.99 -2.27 -24.93
N ARG A 947 33.23 -3.43 -25.54
CA ARG A 947 34.58 -4.07 -25.62
C ARG A 947 35.37 -3.77 -26.90
N GLY A 948 34.85 -3.05 -27.90
CA GLY A 948 35.59 -2.77 -29.16
C GLY A 948 36.24 -1.37 -29.19
N LYS A 949 37.43 -1.12 -29.77
CA LYS A 949 38.63 -1.94 -30.04
C LYS A 949 39.69 -1.44 -29.06
N ALA A 950 40.46 -2.31 -28.41
CA ALA A 950 41.71 -1.86 -27.78
C ALA A 950 42.50 -1.07 -28.83
N ARG A 951 42.76 0.21 -28.58
CA ARG A 951 43.62 1.05 -29.42
C ARG A 951 45.06 0.59 -29.30
#